data_AF-A0A973L5U4-F1
#
_entry.id   AF-A0A973L5U4-F1
#
_cell.length_a   1.000
_cell.length_b   1.000
_cell.length_c   1.000
_cell.angle_alpha   90.00
_cell.angle_beta   90.00
_cell.angle_gamma   90.00
#
_symmetry.space_group_name_H-M   'P 1'
#
loop_
_entity.id
_entity.type
_entity.pdbx_description
1 polymer ?
#
loop_
_entity_poly.entity_id
_entity_poly.type
_entity_poly.pdbx_seq_one_letter_code
_entity_poly.pdbx_strand_id
1 'polypeptide(L)'
;MSTAAGSGFRRRVRRALVLSAVAAVLAGTVAVPATGASRVPERTQAATPCTATQVGASARQPVAGSTAVLFVHGFVSYPGIWAQGPGPTLPVQTAALPGLTAWTFDYSAVAANWVTDPKIGPALAATISCLAAATGGPVVVVGHSMGGLATRFAVAQTGPDGAPVGSHVAELITLGTPFEGSDSEVLAEMTVAELEKAITSGGLGKFTAQQVAAFEAERSACAGAIVKNPQVDPCNDRALSLTPAGRALKAGSPQLAALPPWPADLPVFDTAGDITEVFQIGPAVFSADIGDGPVTVASATSHNTVGQPFVASTCHDVDFLRLWKATDSILCYHHNLPFNPEIDAAVMGQLRRYSHSAPAGLIVQDEPAAKVSLLPVTGDAVTVGAPILGPDGRIWFMTVAPDGAVVYAVDPKTMAESSHPLAYETSAGKAAFTGEMAFDGTGKLWVPAAQIPDQRPETDVLLRYSVQNWAVDSFSAPAKCATGNGRAPERVTAAGDGAIWVRCVTNDFGAAGGTYVERRTPDGAATPSHVVLQGKPGDLVYLGSEELPAQALSDPMAALSGGVMWTTANGSIVTFAPDGSERLLLTTGTGTAKPGQPAVTTQMQLFTNGSAPPVELSECLIAEADQASHDSECFVTVSQTGELKVLTTLPDDNGYNLQQADAAAMDHAGTDWVMLKGTAGGKVHEGQYYIAVGSDGHQSIYPFTATGGKGLPVSPDKTAPVITSDGGLWTTASDGQGPYLMEVLPKR
;
A
#
# COMPACT_ATOMS: atom_id res chain seq x y z
N MET A 1 -35.58 -68.30 -28.08
CA MET A 1 -36.50 -69.16 -27.28
C MET A 1 -36.23 -68.88 -25.80
N SER A 2 -37.19 -68.88 -24.88
CA SER A 2 -38.65 -68.69 -24.99
C SER A 2 -39.28 -68.50 -23.60
N THR A 3 -40.20 -67.53 -23.45
CA THR A 3 -41.25 -67.47 -22.37
C THR A 3 -40.76 -67.41 -20.90
N ALA A 4 -41.54 -66.95 -19.90
CA ALA A 4 -42.95 -66.52 -19.82
C ALA A 4 -43.07 -65.23 -18.94
N ALA A 5 -43.96 -64.27 -19.23
CA ALA A 5 -45.34 -64.11 -18.71
C ALA A 5 -45.47 -63.81 -17.18
N GLY A 6 -46.39 -62.96 -16.71
CA GLY A 6 -47.30 -62.05 -17.42
C GLY A 6 -48.60 -61.72 -16.66
N SER A 7 -49.13 -60.49 -16.83
CA SER A 7 -50.42 -59.97 -16.30
C SER A 7 -50.55 -59.86 -14.76
N GLY A 8 -51.40 -58.99 -14.19
CA GLY A 8 -52.18 -57.88 -14.77
C GLY A 8 -53.57 -57.73 -14.15
N PHE A 9 -53.95 -56.52 -13.70
CA PHE A 9 -55.30 -56.21 -13.22
C PHE A 9 -55.82 -54.87 -13.79
N ARG A 10 -57.15 -54.69 -13.85
CA ARG A 10 -57.82 -53.56 -14.53
C ARG A 10 -59.06 -53.11 -13.73
N ARG A 11 -59.56 -51.90 -14.07
CA ARG A 11 -60.90 -51.32 -13.75
C ARG A 11 -61.00 -50.63 -12.36
N ARG A 12 -61.80 -49.56 -12.15
CA ARG A 12 -62.59 -48.71 -13.08
C ARG A 12 -62.99 -47.37 -12.42
N VAL A 13 -62.91 -46.28 -13.19
CA VAL A 13 -63.95 -45.23 -13.43
C VAL A 13 -64.86 -44.79 -12.25
N ARG A 14 -64.89 -43.47 -12.00
CA ARG A 14 -66.13 -42.66 -11.90
C ARG A 14 -65.90 -41.20 -12.34
N ARG A 15 -66.97 -40.50 -12.75
CA ARG A 15 -67.01 -39.10 -13.24
C ARG A 15 -68.02 -38.28 -12.43
N ALA A 16 -67.73 -37.00 -12.22
CA ALA A 16 -68.68 -35.87 -12.22
C ALA A 16 -67.84 -34.59 -12.53
N LEU A 17 -68.21 -33.55 -13.30
CA LEU A 17 -69.48 -32.82 -13.53
C LEU A 17 -69.99 -32.06 -12.27
N VAL A 18 -70.47 -30.80 -12.30
CA VAL A 18 -70.56 -29.69 -13.30
C VAL A 18 -71.05 -28.41 -12.50
N LEU A 19 -71.29 -27.15 -12.92
CA LEU A 19 -71.52 -26.37 -14.17
C LEU A 19 -71.28 -24.85 -13.91
N SER A 20 -71.09 -24.04 -14.98
CA SER A 20 -71.57 -22.63 -15.13
C SER A 20 -71.00 -21.46 -14.30
N ALA A 21 -71.10 -20.18 -14.72
CA ALA A 21 -71.26 -19.57 -16.06
C ALA A 21 -71.14 -18.01 -16.04
N VAL A 22 -70.81 -17.42 -17.21
CA VAL A 22 -71.32 -16.13 -17.80
C VAL A 22 -71.58 -14.96 -16.82
N ALA A 23 -70.74 -13.93 -16.70
CA ALA A 23 -70.33 -12.88 -17.66
C ALA A 23 -71.33 -11.72 -17.88
N ALA A 24 -70.83 -10.48 -17.89
CA ALA A 24 -71.54 -9.26 -18.28
C ALA A 24 -70.56 -8.26 -18.93
N VAL A 25 -70.99 -7.63 -20.03
CA VAL A 25 -70.24 -6.58 -20.74
C VAL A 25 -70.92 -5.24 -20.50
N LEU A 26 -70.15 -4.18 -20.25
CA LEU A 26 -70.61 -2.80 -20.40
C LEU A 26 -69.46 -1.93 -20.90
N ALA A 27 -69.65 -1.30 -22.06
CA ALA A 27 -68.73 -0.31 -22.61
C ALA A 27 -69.23 1.10 -22.28
N GLY A 28 -68.30 2.01 -21.95
CA GLY A 28 -68.62 3.41 -21.65
C GLY A 28 -67.44 4.31 -22.01
N THR A 29 -67.47 4.91 -23.20
CA THR A 29 -66.41 5.81 -23.69
C THR A 29 -66.69 7.26 -23.32
N VAL A 30 -65.80 7.86 -22.53
CA VAL A 30 -65.62 9.31 -22.44
C VAL A 30 -64.11 9.59 -22.53
N ALA A 31 -63.72 10.69 -23.17
CA ALA A 31 -62.33 11.04 -23.46
C ALA A 31 -61.99 12.46 -22.94
N VAL A 32 -60.74 12.90 -23.17
CA VAL A 32 -60.20 14.27 -22.94
C VAL A 32 -59.83 14.58 -21.48
N PRO A 33 -58.64 15.17 -21.18
CA PRO A 33 -57.34 15.08 -21.84
C PRO A 33 -56.21 14.65 -20.86
N ALA A 34 -54.95 14.70 -21.29
CA ALA A 34 -53.80 14.42 -20.44
C ALA A 34 -53.18 15.69 -19.81
N THR A 35 -52.84 15.63 -18.53
CA THR A 35 -51.79 16.44 -17.89
C THR A 35 -50.95 15.53 -16.99
N GLY A 36 -49.65 15.44 -17.24
CA GLY A 36 -48.80 14.42 -16.62
C GLY A 36 -48.33 14.75 -15.21
N ALA A 37 -48.30 13.73 -14.34
CA ALA A 37 -47.51 13.72 -13.12
C ALA A 37 -47.10 12.27 -12.81
N SER A 38 -45.92 11.85 -13.25
CA SER A 38 -45.38 10.53 -12.94
C SER A 38 -45.05 10.44 -11.44
N ARG A 39 -45.97 9.89 -10.65
CA ARG A 39 -45.67 9.46 -9.28
C ARG A 39 -44.74 8.25 -9.36
N VAL A 40 -43.45 8.48 -9.15
CA VAL A 40 -42.48 7.43 -8.82
C VAL A 40 -43.01 6.69 -7.59
N PRO A 41 -43.08 5.34 -7.59
CA PRO A 41 -43.44 4.59 -6.39
C PRO A 41 -42.38 4.81 -5.31
N GLU A 42 -42.78 5.41 -4.18
CA GLU A 42 -41.89 5.67 -3.05
C GLU A 42 -41.54 4.35 -2.36
N ARG A 43 -40.39 3.76 -2.73
CA ARG A 43 -39.98 2.42 -2.30
C ARG A 43 -39.12 2.45 -1.02
N THR A 44 -39.57 3.17 -0.01
CA THR A 44 -38.90 3.32 1.30
C THR A 44 -39.20 2.14 2.25
N GLN A 45 -38.95 0.92 1.77
CA GLN A 45 -38.65 -0.21 2.65
C GLN A 45 -37.13 -0.26 2.81
N ALA A 46 -36.63 -0.09 4.05
CA ALA A 46 -35.21 -0.26 4.33
C ALA A 46 -34.79 -1.70 3.96
N ALA A 47 -33.77 -1.84 3.11
CA ALA A 47 -33.27 -3.14 2.73
C ALA A 47 -32.76 -3.90 3.97
N THR A 48 -33.12 -5.18 4.08
CA THR A 48 -32.48 -6.07 5.07
C THR A 48 -31.00 -6.15 4.70
N PRO A 49 -30.07 -5.91 5.65
CA PRO A 49 -28.64 -6.02 5.35
C PRO A 49 -28.32 -7.45 4.90
N CYS A 50 -27.45 -7.57 3.90
CA CYS A 50 -27.04 -8.87 3.37
C CYS A 50 -26.28 -9.68 4.44
N THR A 51 -26.40 -11.01 4.39
CA THR A 51 -25.72 -11.92 5.33
C THR A 51 -24.25 -12.10 4.95
N ALA A 52 -23.48 -11.01 5.02
CA ALA A 52 -22.03 -10.93 4.83
C ALA A 52 -21.48 -9.70 5.57
N THR A 53 -20.22 -9.79 6.02
CA THR A 53 -19.54 -8.71 6.75
C THR A 53 -18.62 -7.94 5.80
N GLN A 54 -18.83 -6.63 5.64
CA GLN A 54 -17.93 -5.78 4.85
C GLN A 54 -16.56 -5.67 5.54
N VAL A 55 -15.47 -5.66 4.77
CA VAL A 55 -14.12 -5.37 5.26
C VAL A 55 -13.80 -3.89 5.05
N GLY A 56 -13.33 -3.21 6.10
CA GLY A 56 -12.94 -1.79 6.10
C GLY A 56 -13.56 -0.97 7.23
N ALA A 57 -12.92 0.15 7.60
CA ALA A 57 -13.13 0.93 8.84
C ALA A 57 -14.49 1.67 8.99
N SER A 58 -15.53 1.29 8.25
CA SER A 58 -16.91 1.74 8.46
C SER A 58 -17.88 0.82 7.74
N ALA A 59 -18.63 0.01 8.49
CA ALA A 59 -19.68 -0.86 7.96
C ALA A 59 -20.83 -0.05 7.36
N ARG A 60 -20.72 0.27 6.06
CA ARG A 60 -21.76 0.93 5.27
C ARG A 60 -22.67 -0.14 4.66
N GLN A 61 -23.83 0.29 4.16
CA GLN A 61 -24.59 -0.55 3.24
C GLN A 61 -23.79 -0.75 1.93
N PRO A 62 -24.04 -1.84 1.17
CA PRO A 62 -23.38 -2.06 -0.11
C PRO A 62 -23.45 -0.82 -1.01
N VAL A 63 -22.32 -0.47 -1.62
CA VAL A 63 -22.19 0.79 -2.35
C VAL A 63 -22.81 0.62 -3.74
N ALA A 64 -23.88 1.36 -4.01
CA ALA A 64 -24.49 1.38 -5.33
C ALA A 64 -23.47 1.82 -6.40
N GLY A 65 -23.25 1.00 -7.41
CA GLY A 65 -22.26 1.19 -8.46
C GLY A 65 -20.89 0.56 -8.20
N SER A 66 -20.66 -0.15 -7.08
CA SER A 66 -19.45 -0.95 -6.89
C SER A 66 -19.61 -2.40 -7.38
N THR A 67 -18.50 -3.06 -7.65
CA THR A 67 -18.46 -4.52 -7.73
C THR A 67 -18.23 -5.07 -6.31
N ALA A 68 -19.10 -5.96 -5.84
CA ALA A 68 -18.88 -6.67 -4.59
C ALA A 68 -17.95 -7.87 -4.82
N VAL A 69 -16.96 -8.05 -3.94
CA VAL A 69 -16.09 -9.23 -3.91
C VAL A 69 -16.36 -10.00 -2.63
N LEU A 70 -16.86 -11.24 -2.74
CA LEU A 70 -17.34 -12.06 -1.62
C LEU A 70 -16.37 -13.22 -1.34
N PHE A 71 -15.67 -13.13 -0.22
CA PHE A 71 -14.74 -14.13 0.30
C PHE A 71 -15.48 -15.21 1.09
N VAL A 72 -15.33 -16.47 0.70
CA VAL A 72 -16.04 -17.64 1.25
C VAL A 72 -15.01 -18.63 1.80
N HIS A 73 -14.93 -18.74 3.13
CA HIS A 73 -13.95 -19.60 3.82
C HIS A 73 -14.18 -21.11 3.57
N GLY A 74 -13.21 -21.93 3.97
CA GLY A 74 -13.22 -23.38 3.78
C GLY A 74 -14.01 -24.22 4.81
N PHE A 75 -13.79 -25.54 4.72
CA PHE A 75 -14.29 -26.57 5.64
C PHE A 75 -13.65 -26.45 7.03
N VAL A 76 -14.48 -26.58 8.07
CA VAL A 76 -14.18 -26.32 9.51
C VAL A 76 -13.37 -25.04 9.78
N SER A 77 -13.54 -24.03 8.92
CA SER A 77 -12.88 -22.72 8.97
C SER A 77 -13.89 -21.60 9.29
N TYR A 78 -13.42 -20.36 9.30
CA TYR A 78 -14.18 -19.16 9.67
C TYR A 78 -13.63 -17.92 8.90
N PRO A 79 -14.35 -16.79 8.85
CA PRO A 79 -13.95 -15.62 8.07
C PRO A 79 -12.54 -15.07 8.35
N GLY A 80 -12.01 -15.28 9.57
CA GLY A 80 -10.67 -14.86 9.97
C GLY A 80 -9.52 -15.62 9.29
N ILE A 81 -9.80 -16.61 8.43
CA ILE A 81 -8.78 -17.14 7.52
C ILE A 81 -8.28 -16.07 6.54
N TRP A 82 -9.16 -15.15 6.14
CA TRP A 82 -8.84 -14.02 5.27
C TRP A 82 -8.25 -12.81 6.01
N ALA A 83 -7.94 -12.97 7.30
CA ALA A 83 -7.34 -11.97 8.18
C ALA A 83 -5.94 -12.41 8.70
N GLN A 84 -5.30 -13.34 7.98
CA GLN A 84 -3.98 -13.90 8.28
C GLN A 84 -3.01 -13.62 7.11
N GLY A 85 -1.72 -13.79 7.37
CA GLY A 85 -0.64 -13.55 6.40
C GLY A 85 0.29 -12.39 6.79
N PRO A 86 1.45 -12.27 6.13
CA PRO A 86 2.34 -11.11 6.28
C PRO A 86 1.86 -9.93 5.43
N GLY A 87 1.52 -8.81 6.07
CA GLY A 87 1.10 -7.57 5.40
C GLY A 87 -0.42 -7.44 5.19
N PRO A 88 -0.87 -6.51 4.32
CA PRO A 88 -2.29 -6.29 4.07
C PRO A 88 -2.96 -7.53 3.47
N THR A 89 -4.02 -8.05 4.11
CA THR A 89 -4.63 -9.32 3.69
C THR A 89 -5.48 -9.16 2.43
N LEU A 90 -5.73 -10.27 1.72
CA LEU A 90 -6.37 -10.26 0.40
C LEU A 90 -7.70 -9.47 0.32
N PRO A 91 -8.63 -9.53 1.30
CA PRO A 91 -9.82 -8.65 1.32
C PRO A 91 -9.52 -7.17 1.57
N VAL A 92 -8.46 -6.84 2.33
CA VAL A 92 -8.04 -5.45 2.57
C VAL A 92 -7.44 -4.86 1.29
N GLN A 93 -6.55 -5.60 0.62
CA GLN A 93 -6.04 -5.23 -0.71
C GLN A 93 -7.18 -5.05 -1.72
N THR A 94 -8.19 -5.93 -1.67
CA THR A 94 -9.39 -5.85 -2.52
C THR A 94 -10.25 -4.62 -2.21
N ALA A 95 -10.42 -4.26 -0.94
CA ALA A 95 -11.15 -3.06 -0.53
C ALA A 95 -10.44 -1.75 -0.93
N ALA A 96 -9.12 -1.80 -1.14
CA ALA A 96 -8.32 -0.67 -1.64
C ALA A 96 -8.39 -0.47 -3.17
N LEU A 97 -8.94 -1.43 -3.93
CA LEU A 97 -9.11 -1.28 -5.38
C LEU A 97 -10.29 -0.36 -5.72
N PRO A 98 -10.09 0.70 -6.55
CA PRO A 98 -11.16 1.60 -6.98
C PRO A 98 -12.38 0.85 -7.55
N GLY A 99 -13.57 1.21 -7.05
CA GLY A 99 -14.84 0.61 -7.50
C GLY A 99 -15.15 -0.79 -6.95
N LEU A 100 -14.27 -1.40 -6.14
CA LEU A 100 -14.57 -2.65 -5.45
C LEU A 100 -15.09 -2.43 -4.02
N THR A 101 -15.71 -3.46 -3.46
CA THR A 101 -15.97 -3.59 -2.01
C THR A 101 -15.76 -5.04 -1.59
N ALA A 102 -14.98 -5.28 -0.54
CA ALA A 102 -14.72 -6.63 -0.04
C ALA A 102 -15.69 -7.04 1.09
N TRP A 103 -16.15 -8.29 1.04
CA TRP A 103 -17.14 -8.87 1.95
C TRP A 103 -16.71 -10.29 2.34
N THR A 104 -16.96 -10.71 3.58
CA THR A 104 -16.77 -12.11 4.01
C THR A 104 -18.12 -12.77 4.30
N PHE A 105 -18.27 -14.03 3.88
CA PHE A 105 -19.40 -14.88 4.24
C PHE A 105 -19.03 -15.82 5.39
N ASP A 106 -19.85 -15.86 6.45
CA ASP A 106 -19.65 -16.71 7.62
C ASP A 106 -20.65 -17.87 7.65
N TYR A 107 -20.13 -19.10 7.58
CA TYR A 107 -20.87 -20.32 7.87
C TYR A 107 -20.15 -21.20 8.91
N SER A 108 -19.16 -20.66 9.63
CA SER A 108 -18.30 -21.36 10.61
C SER A 108 -19.08 -22.25 11.58
N ALA A 109 -20.21 -21.76 12.10
CA ALA A 109 -21.12 -22.47 13.00
C ALA A 109 -21.74 -23.77 12.45
N VAL A 110 -21.60 -24.04 11.14
CA VAL A 110 -21.94 -25.32 10.49
C VAL A 110 -20.85 -25.78 9.51
N ALA A 111 -19.62 -25.27 9.58
CA ALA A 111 -18.59 -25.53 8.56
C ALA A 111 -18.09 -26.99 8.49
N ALA A 112 -18.60 -27.90 9.34
CA ALA A 112 -18.42 -29.35 9.23
C ALA A 112 -19.58 -30.08 8.51
N ASN A 113 -20.67 -29.39 8.17
CA ASN A 113 -21.79 -29.93 7.40
C ASN A 113 -21.55 -29.76 5.89
N TRP A 114 -22.16 -30.63 5.09
CA TRP A 114 -22.05 -30.56 3.64
C TRP A 114 -22.75 -29.31 3.07
N VAL A 115 -22.27 -28.82 1.92
CA VAL A 115 -22.69 -27.55 1.30
C VAL A 115 -24.18 -27.40 1.01
N THR A 116 -24.92 -28.51 1.00
CA THR A 116 -26.38 -28.56 0.88
C THR A 116 -27.14 -28.17 2.17
N ASP A 117 -26.44 -27.95 3.29
CA ASP A 117 -27.04 -27.41 4.53
C ASP A 117 -27.63 -26.01 4.24
N PRO A 118 -28.88 -25.71 4.65
CA PRO A 118 -29.51 -24.41 4.42
C PRO A 118 -28.71 -23.18 4.87
N LYS A 119 -27.79 -23.33 5.82
CA LYS A 119 -26.90 -22.25 6.30
C LYS A 119 -25.59 -22.10 5.52
N ILE A 120 -25.32 -22.99 4.57
CA ILE A 120 -24.15 -22.92 3.68
C ILE A 120 -24.60 -22.46 2.29
N GLY A 121 -24.84 -23.38 1.34
CA GLY A 121 -25.09 -23.04 -0.05
C GLY A 121 -26.35 -22.20 -0.31
N PRO A 122 -27.52 -22.50 0.29
CA PRO A 122 -28.73 -21.65 0.17
C PRO A 122 -28.60 -20.28 0.85
N ALA A 123 -27.88 -20.18 1.96
CA ALA A 123 -27.60 -18.89 2.59
C ALA A 123 -26.63 -18.06 1.73
N LEU A 124 -25.57 -18.67 1.19
CA LEU A 124 -24.64 -18.04 0.25
C LEU A 124 -25.35 -17.56 -1.03
N ALA A 125 -26.28 -18.37 -1.56
CA ALA A 125 -27.12 -17.99 -2.70
C ALA A 125 -27.96 -16.73 -2.42
N ALA A 126 -28.56 -16.63 -1.22
CA ALA A 126 -29.28 -15.44 -0.79
C ALA A 126 -28.34 -14.23 -0.60
N THR A 127 -27.14 -14.43 -0.05
CA THR A 127 -26.12 -13.38 0.12
C THR A 127 -25.63 -12.83 -1.22
N ILE A 128 -25.28 -13.69 -2.19
CA ILE A 128 -24.87 -13.27 -3.55
C ILE A 128 -25.99 -12.45 -4.21
N SER A 129 -27.23 -12.95 -4.18
CA SER A 129 -28.39 -12.26 -4.74
C SER A 129 -28.64 -10.90 -4.07
N CYS A 130 -28.45 -10.82 -2.75
CA CYS A 130 -28.60 -9.59 -1.98
C CYS A 130 -27.52 -8.56 -2.33
N LEU A 131 -26.24 -8.96 -2.38
CA LEU A 131 -25.14 -8.07 -2.72
C LEU A 131 -25.30 -7.52 -4.15
N ALA A 132 -25.65 -8.39 -5.12
CA ALA A 132 -25.89 -7.95 -6.49
C ALA A 132 -27.05 -6.95 -6.61
N ALA A 133 -28.15 -7.19 -5.89
CA ALA A 133 -29.29 -6.27 -5.86
C ALA A 133 -28.99 -4.95 -5.13
N ALA A 134 -28.04 -4.96 -4.18
CA ALA A 134 -27.70 -3.79 -3.36
C ALA A 134 -26.61 -2.89 -4.00
N THR A 135 -25.62 -3.46 -4.69
CA THR A 135 -24.67 -2.68 -5.49
C THR A 135 -25.21 -2.34 -6.88
N GLY A 136 -26.14 -3.15 -7.42
CA GLY A 136 -26.70 -2.98 -8.76
C GLY A 136 -25.83 -3.56 -9.88
N GLY A 137 -24.83 -4.38 -9.55
CA GLY A 137 -23.96 -5.09 -10.48
C GLY A 137 -23.69 -6.53 -10.02
N PRO A 138 -23.05 -7.37 -10.84
CA PRO A 138 -22.71 -8.74 -10.44
C PRO A 138 -21.60 -8.77 -9.37
N VAL A 139 -21.52 -9.90 -8.66
CA VAL A 139 -20.58 -10.18 -7.56
C VAL A 139 -19.42 -11.02 -8.08
N VAL A 140 -18.18 -10.70 -7.72
CA VAL A 140 -17.05 -11.66 -7.84
C VAL A 140 -17.00 -12.49 -6.56
N VAL A 141 -16.85 -13.80 -6.67
CA VAL A 141 -16.74 -14.68 -5.48
C VAL A 141 -15.32 -15.23 -5.40
N VAL A 142 -14.74 -15.26 -4.19
CA VAL A 142 -13.43 -15.85 -3.91
C VAL A 142 -13.62 -17.00 -2.93
N GLY A 143 -13.54 -18.24 -3.42
CA GLY A 143 -13.87 -19.45 -2.67
C GLY A 143 -12.64 -20.26 -2.29
N HIS A 144 -12.36 -20.38 -0.99
CA HIS A 144 -11.31 -21.27 -0.48
C HIS A 144 -11.86 -22.65 -0.15
N SER A 145 -11.18 -23.72 -0.57
CA SER A 145 -11.50 -25.10 -0.17
C SER A 145 -12.97 -25.45 -0.46
N MET A 146 -13.71 -26.00 0.51
CA MET A 146 -15.16 -26.25 0.41
C MET A 146 -15.99 -24.99 0.12
N GLY A 147 -15.47 -23.78 0.32
CA GLY A 147 -16.11 -22.52 -0.06
C GLY A 147 -16.35 -22.39 -1.58
N GLY A 148 -15.47 -22.95 -2.41
CA GLY A 148 -15.71 -23.07 -3.85
C GLY A 148 -16.87 -24.03 -4.16
N LEU A 149 -16.95 -25.17 -3.46
CA LEU A 149 -18.09 -26.11 -3.58
C LEU A 149 -19.40 -25.55 -2.99
N ALA A 150 -19.32 -24.71 -1.96
CA ALA A 150 -20.46 -23.97 -1.44
C ALA A 150 -20.98 -23.00 -2.51
N THR A 151 -20.07 -22.33 -3.21
CA THR A 151 -20.40 -21.48 -4.35
C THR A 151 -21.01 -22.28 -5.50
N ARG A 152 -20.52 -23.50 -5.80
CA ARG A 152 -21.10 -24.43 -6.80
C ARG A 152 -22.57 -24.70 -6.54
N PHE A 153 -22.91 -25.00 -5.29
CA PHE A 153 -24.29 -25.22 -4.89
C PHE A 153 -25.11 -23.92 -4.83
N ALA A 154 -24.49 -22.78 -4.53
CA ALA A 154 -25.15 -21.48 -4.51
C ALA A 154 -25.57 -21.01 -5.91
N VAL A 155 -24.66 -20.98 -6.88
CA VAL A 155 -24.93 -20.42 -8.23
C VAL A 155 -25.94 -21.23 -9.04
N ALA A 156 -26.11 -22.52 -8.72
CA ALA A 156 -27.08 -23.41 -9.35
C ALA A 156 -28.52 -23.26 -8.81
N GLN A 157 -28.74 -22.44 -7.77
CA GLN A 157 -30.07 -22.15 -7.24
C GLN A 157 -30.75 -20.98 -7.97
N THR A 158 -32.03 -20.77 -7.66
CA THR A 158 -32.81 -19.60 -8.09
C THR A 158 -32.84 -18.56 -6.98
N GLY A 159 -32.53 -17.31 -7.31
CA GLY A 159 -32.52 -16.18 -6.39
C GLY A 159 -33.93 -15.71 -6.00
N PRO A 160 -34.06 -14.80 -5.00
CA PRO A 160 -35.36 -14.28 -4.53
C PRO A 160 -36.15 -13.49 -5.59
N ASP A 161 -35.51 -13.05 -6.67
CA ASP A 161 -36.09 -12.35 -7.81
C ASP A 161 -36.61 -13.31 -8.92
N GLY A 162 -36.25 -14.60 -8.85
CA GLY A 162 -36.56 -15.62 -9.85
C GLY A 162 -35.46 -15.87 -10.89
N ALA A 163 -34.32 -15.18 -10.82
CA ALA A 163 -33.18 -15.41 -11.71
C ALA A 163 -32.30 -16.60 -11.23
N PRO A 164 -31.51 -17.25 -12.10
CA PRO A 164 -30.45 -18.16 -11.65
C PRO A 164 -29.36 -17.38 -10.92
N VAL A 165 -28.92 -17.83 -9.74
CA VAL A 165 -27.94 -17.10 -8.91
C VAL A 165 -26.60 -16.91 -9.62
N GLY A 166 -26.21 -17.84 -10.50
CA GLY A 166 -25.04 -17.67 -11.36
C GLY A 166 -25.10 -16.45 -12.30
N SER A 167 -26.30 -15.93 -12.62
CA SER A 167 -26.44 -14.67 -13.39
C SER A 167 -26.17 -13.41 -12.56
N HIS A 168 -26.01 -13.55 -11.24
CA HIS A 168 -25.54 -12.50 -10.34
C HIS A 168 -24.03 -12.59 -10.06
N VAL A 169 -23.31 -13.56 -10.62
CA VAL A 169 -21.87 -13.74 -10.41
C VAL A 169 -21.11 -13.32 -11.68
N ALA A 170 -20.13 -12.44 -11.53
CA ALA A 170 -19.25 -12.00 -12.62
C ALA A 170 -18.18 -13.05 -12.91
N GLU A 171 -17.57 -13.56 -11.85
CA GLU A 171 -16.52 -14.58 -11.88
C GLU A 171 -16.42 -15.26 -10.51
N LEU A 172 -16.02 -16.52 -10.50
CA LEU A 172 -15.54 -17.22 -9.32
C LEU A 172 -14.03 -17.41 -9.43
N ILE A 173 -13.32 -17.04 -8.38
CA ILE A 173 -11.90 -17.34 -8.18
C ILE A 173 -11.80 -18.42 -7.10
N THR A 174 -11.16 -19.56 -7.39
CA THR A 174 -11.04 -20.65 -6.42
C THR A 174 -9.63 -20.80 -5.87
N LEU A 175 -9.51 -21.16 -4.58
CA LEU A 175 -8.25 -21.46 -3.92
C LEU A 175 -8.32 -22.89 -3.36
N GLY A 176 -7.63 -23.84 -3.99
CA GLY A 176 -7.59 -25.25 -3.54
C GLY A 176 -8.96 -25.92 -3.46
N THR A 177 -9.87 -25.66 -4.41
CA THR A 177 -11.24 -26.20 -4.35
C THR A 177 -11.29 -27.66 -4.85
N PRO A 178 -11.72 -28.63 -4.02
CA PRO A 178 -11.74 -30.05 -4.41
C PRO A 178 -12.92 -30.38 -5.32
N PHE A 179 -12.83 -30.04 -6.62
CA PHE A 179 -13.90 -30.26 -7.59
C PHE A 179 -14.14 -31.74 -7.90
N GLU A 180 -13.09 -32.54 -8.02
CA GLU A 180 -13.14 -34.01 -8.16
C GLU A 180 -13.07 -34.74 -6.81
N GLY A 181 -12.58 -34.01 -5.79
CA GLY A 181 -12.58 -34.38 -4.39
C GLY A 181 -11.22 -34.17 -3.72
N SER A 182 -11.12 -34.65 -2.48
CA SER A 182 -9.90 -34.72 -1.68
C SER A 182 -9.42 -36.17 -1.60
N ASP A 183 -8.14 -36.38 -1.89
CA ASP A 183 -7.47 -37.69 -1.80
C ASP A 183 -6.84 -37.93 -0.42
N SER A 184 -6.64 -36.89 0.40
CA SER A 184 -6.16 -37.09 1.78
C SER A 184 -7.18 -37.79 2.67
N GLU A 185 -8.49 -37.72 2.37
CA GLU A 185 -9.51 -38.57 3.01
C GLU A 185 -9.25 -40.07 2.73
N VAL A 186 -8.70 -40.43 1.57
CA VAL A 186 -8.34 -41.82 1.24
C VAL A 186 -7.12 -42.28 2.06
N LEU A 187 -6.14 -41.39 2.27
CA LEU A 187 -5.01 -41.65 3.17
C LEU A 187 -5.43 -41.69 4.65
N ALA A 188 -6.35 -40.81 5.06
CA ALA A 188 -6.87 -40.73 6.42
C ALA A 188 -7.85 -41.87 6.76
N GLU A 189 -8.39 -42.58 5.76
CA GLU A 189 -9.14 -43.83 5.93
C GLU A 189 -8.24 -45.08 6.02
N MET A 190 -6.98 -45.04 5.58
CA MET A 190 -6.07 -46.19 5.67
C MET A 190 -5.94 -46.67 7.11
N THR A 191 -6.23 -47.95 7.35
CA THR A 191 -6.11 -48.54 8.69
C THR A 191 -4.65 -48.70 9.10
N VAL A 192 -4.38 -48.82 10.42
CA VAL A 192 -3.08 -49.29 10.96
C VAL A 192 -2.50 -50.43 10.11
N ALA A 193 -3.32 -51.46 9.82
CA ALA A 193 -2.86 -52.65 9.11
C ALA A 193 -2.49 -52.41 7.64
N GLU A 194 -3.09 -51.42 6.98
CA GLU A 194 -2.75 -51.03 5.61
C GLU A 194 -1.52 -50.13 5.57
N LEU A 195 -1.39 -49.22 6.54
CA LEU A 195 -0.22 -48.36 6.68
C LEU A 195 1.02 -49.15 7.12
N GLU A 196 0.88 -50.07 8.08
CA GLU A 196 1.92 -51.05 8.47
C GLU A 196 2.32 -51.94 7.29
N LYS A 197 1.38 -52.37 6.46
CA LYS A 197 1.65 -53.15 5.24
C LYS A 197 2.39 -52.32 4.19
N ALA A 198 2.07 -51.03 4.04
CA ALA A 198 2.81 -50.10 3.19
C ALA A 198 4.24 -49.84 3.71
N ILE A 199 4.43 -49.71 5.02
CA ILE A 199 5.75 -49.57 5.66
C ILE A 199 6.57 -50.86 5.50
N THR A 200 5.98 -52.02 5.80
CA THR A 200 6.68 -53.32 5.82
C THR A 200 7.00 -53.84 4.42
N SER A 201 6.29 -53.38 3.39
CA SER A 201 6.66 -53.59 1.98
C SER A 201 7.70 -52.58 1.45
N GLY A 202 8.18 -51.67 2.30
CA GLY A 202 9.18 -50.65 1.98
C GLY A 202 8.61 -49.36 1.37
N GLY A 203 7.29 -49.29 1.14
CA GLY A 203 6.62 -48.18 0.48
C GLY A 203 6.65 -46.85 1.25
N LEU A 204 6.65 -46.92 2.59
CA LEU A 204 6.67 -45.76 3.49
C LEU A 204 7.87 -45.81 4.46
N GLY A 205 9.07 -46.08 3.94
CA GLY A 205 10.28 -46.36 4.73
C GLY A 205 10.78 -45.26 5.69
N LYS A 206 10.13 -44.08 5.73
CA LYS A 206 10.37 -43.00 6.71
C LYS A 206 9.52 -43.14 8.00
N PHE A 207 8.54 -44.04 8.04
CA PHE A 207 7.62 -44.20 9.18
C PHE A 207 7.94 -45.41 10.06
N THR A 208 8.06 -45.17 11.37
CA THR A 208 8.08 -46.24 12.38
C THR A 208 6.67 -46.67 12.75
N ALA A 209 6.48 -47.93 13.15
CA ALA A 209 5.21 -48.41 13.71
C ALA A 209 4.76 -47.60 14.95
N GLN A 210 5.71 -47.00 15.69
CA GLN A 210 5.41 -46.10 16.82
C GLN A 210 4.75 -44.78 16.38
N GLN A 211 5.10 -44.25 15.19
CA GLN A 211 4.41 -43.08 14.61
C GLN A 211 3.01 -43.45 14.10
N VAL A 212 2.82 -44.64 13.53
CA VAL A 212 1.49 -45.14 13.12
C VAL A 212 0.57 -45.34 14.34
N ALA A 213 1.09 -45.98 15.39
CA ALA A 213 0.35 -46.16 16.64
C ALA A 213 0.02 -44.82 17.32
N ALA A 214 0.91 -43.82 17.23
CA ALA A 214 0.62 -42.47 17.70
C ALA A 214 -0.48 -41.79 16.87
N PHE A 215 -0.39 -41.83 15.54
CA PHE A 215 -1.40 -41.29 14.61
C PHE A 215 -2.81 -41.84 14.90
N GLU A 216 -2.94 -43.16 15.05
CA GLU A 216 -4.24 -43.80 15.30
C GLU A 216 -4.73 -43.64 16.74
N ALA A 217 -3.83 -43.55 17.73
CA ALA A 217 -4.21 -43.17 19.10
C ALA A 217 -4.72 -41.72 19.18
N GLU A 218 -4.10 -40.80 18.42
CA GLU A 218 -4.48 -39.39 18.35
C GLU A 218 -5.79 -39.20 17.57
N ARG A 219 -5.96 -39.86 16.41
CA ARG A 219 -7.22 -39.95 15.67
C ARG A 219 -8.35 -40.50 16.55
N SER A 220 -8.08 -41.55 17.32
CA SER A 220 -9.05 -42.14 18.26
C SER A 220 -9.38 -41.23 19.45
N ALA A 221 -8.43 -40.46 19.96
CA ALA A 221 -8.67 -39.47 21.01
C ALA A 221 -9.52 -38.29 20.50
N CYS A 222 -9.34 -37.91 19.23
CA CYS A 222 -10.10 -36.86 18.56
C CYS A 222 -11.52 -37.29 18.13
N ALA A 223 -11.81 -38.59 18.07
CA ALA A 223 -13.11 -39.17 17.71
C ALA A 223 -14.19 -38.95 18.80
N GLY A 224 -14.54 -37.68 19.03
CA GLY A 224 -15.50 -37.22 20.03
C GLY A 224 -15.31 -35.77 20.52
N ALA A 225 -14.21 -35.10 20.11
CA ALA A 225 -13.92 -33.72 20.50
C ALA A 225 -14.68 -32.67 19.67
N ILE A 226 -14.92 -32.98 18.39
CA ILE A 226 -15.46 -32.06 17.36
C ILE A 226 -16.69 -31.28 17.86
N VAL A 227 -16.77 -30.00 17.47
CA VAL A 227 -17.88 -29.07 17.74
C VAL A 227 -17.93 -28.54 19.18
N LYS A 228 -16.83 -27.94 19.65
CA LYS A 228 -16.86 -27.03 20.83
C LYS A 228 -16.25 -25.65 20.59
N ASN A 229 -15.11 -25.51 19.89
CA ASN A 229 -14.66 -24.22 19.37
C ASN A 229 -13.67 -24.40 18.20
N PRO A 230 -14.01 -24.01 16.95
CA PRO A 230 -13.11 -24.16 15.80
C PRO A 230 -11.86 -23.27 15.87
N GLN A 231 -11.78 -22.30 16.79
CA GLN A 231 -10.57 -21.49 17.00
C GLN A 231 -9.55 -22.10 17.98
N VAL A 232 -9.85 -23.22 18.65
CA VAL A 232 -9.03 -23.75 19.76
C VAL A 232 -8.97 -25.29 19.82
N ASP A 233 -9.36 -25.99 18.75
CA ASP A 233 -9.44 -27.46 18.76
C ASP A 233 -8.23 -28.12 18.04
N PRO A 234 -7.25 -28.71 18.76
CA PRO A 234 -6.11 -29.39 18.15
C PRO A 234 -6.50 -30.68 17.40
N CYS A 235 -7.76 -31.10 17.48
CA CYS A 235 -8.29 -32.26 16.75
C CYS A 235 -8.86 -31.93 15.36
N ASN A 236 -8.88 -30.66 14.94
CA ASN A 236 -9.63 -30.21 13.75
C ASN A 236 -9.36 -31.09 12.51
N ASP A 237 -8.11 -31.15 12.05
CA ASP A 237 -7.72 -31.90 10.84
C ASP A 237 -7.61 -33.42 11.04
N ARG A 238 -7.76 -33.89 12.29
CA ARG A 238 -7.51 -35.29 12.69
C ARG A 238 -8.77 -36.14 12.77
N ALA A 239 -9.95 -35.53 12.66
CA ALA A 239 -11.24 -36.21 12.68
C ALA A 239 -12.18 -35.84 11.50
N LEU A 240 -11.64 -35.20 10.46
CA LEU A 240 -12.36 -34.65 9.31
C LEU A 240 -13.35 -35.65 8.66
N SER A 241 -12.89 -36.88 8.36
CA SER A 241 -13.68 -37.94 7.71
C SER A 241 -14.84 -38.50 8.56
N LEU A 242 -14.92 -38.10 9.85
CA LEU A 242 -16.06 -38.42 10.71
C LEU A 242 -17.19 -37.38 10.60
N THR A 243 -16.94 -36.23 9.98
CA THR A 243 -17.96 -35.19 9.71
C THR A 243 -18.84 -35.51 8.49
N PRO A 244 -20.04 -34.88 8.35
CA PRO A 244 -20.84 -34.98 7.12
C PRO A 244 -20.14 -34.41 5.87
N ALA A 245 -19.31 -33.37 6.01
CA ALA A 245 -18.58 -32.78 4.89
C ALA A 245 -17.34 -33.59 4.48
N GLY A 246 -16.51 -34.11 5.41
CA GLY A 246 -15.32 -34.90 5.06
C GLY A 246 -15.62 -36.07 4.13
N ARG A 247 -16.56 -36.94 4.54
CA ARG A 247 -17.07 -38.06 3.70
C ARG A 247 -17.64 -37.65 2.35
N ALA A 248 -18.02 -36.39 2.20
CA ALA A 248 -18.55 -35.82 0.97
C ALA A 248 -17.47 -35.13 0.13
N LEU A 249 -16.40 -34.61 0.74
CA LEU A 249 -15.20 -34.11 0.06
C LEU A 249 -14.36 -35.23 -0.55
N LYS A 250 -14.39 -36.44 0.02
CA LYS A 250 -13.68 -37.62 -0.51
C LYS A 250 -13.91 -37.81 -2.02
N ALA A 251 -12.82 -38.07 -2.75
CA ALA A 251 -12.85 -38.33 -4.19
C ALA A 251 -13.91 -39.39 -4.59
N GLY A 252 -14.74 -39.04 -5.57
CA GLY A 252 -15.82 -39.92 -6.05
C GLY A 252 -17.01 -40.13 -5.10
N SER A 253 -17.18 -39.30 -4.05
CA SER A 253 -18.33 -39.45 -3.14
C SER A 253 -19.69 -39.27 -3.86
N PRO A 254 -20.75 -39.98 -3.43
CA PRO A 254 -22.11 -39.73 -3.93
C PRO A 254 -22.59 -38.29 -3.73
N GLN A 255 -22.11 -37.61 -2.69
CA GLN A 255 -22.48 -36.24 -2.33
C GLN A 255 -21.85 -35.20 -3.25
N LEU A 256 -20.60 -35.40 -3.66
CA LEU A 256 -19.89 -34.56 -4.63
C LEU A 256 -20.44 -34.78 -6.05
N ALA A 257 -20.66 -36.04 -6.42
CA ALA A 257 -21.29 -36.43 -7.68
C ALA A 257 -22.75 -35.94 -7.80
N ALA A 258 -23.43 -35.67 -6.68
CA ALA A 258 -24.77 -35.10 -6.64
C ALA A 258 -24.82 -33.56 -6.60
N LEU A 259 -23.68 -32.86 -6.53
CA LEU A 259 -23.67 -31.40 -6.67
C LEU A 259 -24.06 -31.02 -8.12
N PRO A 260 -24.94 -30.02 -8.32
CA PRO A 260 -25.26 -29.53 -9.65
C PRO A 260 -24.00 -29.20 -10.47
N PRO A 261 -24.03 -29.35 -11.81
CA PRO A 261 -22.98 -28.80 -12.65
C PRO A 261 -22.94 -27.28 -12.50
N TRP A 262 -21.76 -26.70 -12.71
CA TRP A 262 -21.62 -25.25 -12.84
C TRP A 262 -22.43 -24.74 -14.05
N PRO A 263 -22.95 -23.50 -14.02
CA PRO A 263 -23.52 -22.85 -15.20
C PRO A 263 -22.45 -22.76 -16.30
N ALA A 264 -22.76 -23.22 -17.51
CA ALA A 264 -21.77 -23.39 -18.58
C ALA A 264 -21.07 -22.09 -19.01
N ASP A 265 -21.74 -20.95 -18.83
CA ASP A 265 -21.23 -19.61 -19.18
C ASP A 265 -20.60 -18.87 -17.98
N LEU A 266 -20.44 -19.52 -16.82
CA LEU A 266 -19.84 -18.90 -15.63
C LEU A 266 -18.29 -18.80 -15.79
N PRO A 267 -17.70 -17.60 -15.64
CA PRO A 267 -16.25 -17.45 -15.57
C PRO A 267 -15.72 -18.02 -14.24
N VAL A 268 -14.78 -18.97 -14.33
CA VAL A 268 -14.09 -19.59 -13.20
C VAL A 268 -12.59 -19.56 -13.44
N PHE A 269 -11.84 -19.00 -12.50
CA PHE A 269 -10.38 -18.97 -12.47
C PHE A 269 -9.88 -19.76 -11.26
N ASP A 270 -9.19 -20.87 -11.51
CA ASP A 270 -8.75 -21.79 -10.46
C ASP A 270 -7.31 -21.51 -10.03
N THR A 271 -7.06 -21.59 -8.72
CA THR A 271 -5.72 -21.50 -8.13
C THR A 271 -5.44 -22.70 -7.22
N ALA A 272 -4.21 -23.23 -7.29
CA ALA A 272 -3.76 -24.40 -6.53
C ALA A 272 -2.34 -24.21 -5.96
N GLY A 273 -2.01 -24.97 -4.92
CA GLY A 273 -0.62 -25.20 -4.50
C GLY A 273 -0.06 -26.46 -5.16
N ASP A 274 1.22 -26.46 -5.54
CA ASP A 274 1.97 -27.67 -5.92
C ASP A 274 2.97 -28.03 -4.81
N ILE A 275 2.61 -29.04 -4.02
CA ILE A 275 3.53 -29.81 -3.20
C ILE A 275 3.70 -31.17 -3.87
N THR A 276 4.90 -31.41 -4.39
CA THR A 276 5.30 -32.68 -4.98
C THR A 276 6.20 -33.45 -4.00
N GLU A 277 5.70 -34.58 -3.48
CA GLU A 277 6.44 -35.45 -2.56
C GLU A 277 7.30 -36.48 -3.30
N VAL A 278 8.46 -36.81 -2.73
CA VAL A 278 9.41 -37.79 -3.28
C VAL A 278 9.60 -38.97 -2.33
N PHE A 279 9.04 -40.12 -2.71
CA PHE A 279 9.05 -41.37 -1.95
C PHE A 279 10.19 -42.28 -2.45
N GLN A 280 11.13 -42.63 -1.57
CA GLN A 280 12.15 -43.64 -1.86
C GLN A 280 11.74 -45.00 -1.30
N ILE A 281 11.60 -45.98 -2.21
CA ILE A 281 11.18 -47.36 -1.93
C ILE A 281 12.36 -48.27 -2.30
N GLY A 282 13.27 -48.46 -1.35
CA GLY A 282 14.53 -49.16 -1.58
C GLY A 282 15.42 -48.42 -2.60
N PRO A 283 15.78 -49.04 -3.75
CA PRO A 283 16.55 -48.38 -4.80
C PRO A 283 15.69 -47.55 -5.76
N ALA A 284 14.35 -47.63 -5.69
CA ALA A 284 13.45 -46.92 -6.58
C ALA A 284 13.01 -45.59 -5.95
N VAL A 285 12.90 -44.55 -6.79
CA VAL A 285 12.40 -43.23 -6.41
C VAL A 285 11.10 -42.98 -7.18
N PHE A 286 10.07 -42.58 -6.44
CA PHE A 286 8.75 -42.22 -6.96
C PHE A 286 8.45 -40.77 -6.58
N SER A 287 7.73 -40.08 -7.44
CA SER A 287 7.25 -38.72 -7.22
C SER A 287 5.73 -38.72 -7.29
N ALA A 288 5.05 -37.98 -6.42
CA ALA A 288 3.61 -37.79 -6.48
C ALA A 288 3.24 -36.33 -6.18
N ASP A 289 2.44 -35.75 -7.07
CA ASP A 289 1.62 -34.56 -6.82
C ASP A 289 0.67 -34.88 -5.65
N ILE A 290 0.77 -34.13 -4.56
CA ILE A 290 -0.23 -34.10 -3.48
C ILE A 290 -0.94 -32.73 -3.39
N GLY A 291 -0.70 -31.86 -4.37
CA GLY A 291 -1.20 -30.49 -4.48
C GLY A 291 -0.99 -29.68 -3.22
N ASP A 292 -2.07 -29.22 -2.60
CA ASP A 292 -2.01 -28.47 -1.34
C ASP A 292 -1.99 -29.37 -0.07
N GLY A 293 -1.91 -30.69 -0.26
CA GLY A 293 -1.90 -31.75 0.74
C GLY A 293 -3.23 -32.53 0.76
N PRO A 294 -4.36 -31.87 1.07
CA PRO A 294 -5.71 -32.40 0.87
C PRO A 294 -6.20 -32.51 -0.57
N VAL A 295 -5.84 -31.58 -1.46
CA VAL A 295 -6.37 -31.47 -2.83
C VAL A 295 -5.22 -31.45 -3.83
N THR A 296 -5.21 -32.42 -4.75
CA THR A 296 -4.24 -32.51 -5.86
C THR A 296 -4.39 -31.35 -6.84
N VAL A 297 -3.32 -30.97 -7.55
CA VAL A 297 -3.40 -29.88 -8.56
C VAL A 297 -4.44 -30.20 -9.61
N ALA A 298 -4.55 -31.48 -10.02
CA ALA A 298 -5.57 -31.95 -10.95
C ALA A 298 -7.01 -31.70 -10.44
N SER A 299 -7.33 -32.10 -9.20
CA SER A 299 -8.66 -31.86 -8.61
C SER A 299 -8.94 -30.36 -8.50
N ALA A 300 -7.96 -29.56 -8.04
CA ALA A 300 -8.07 -28.12 -7.79
C ALA A 300 -8.21 -27.26 -9.05
N THR A 301 -7.75 -27.72 -10.22
CA THR A 301 -7.75 -26.94 -11.49
C THR A 301 -8.66 -27.51 -12.57
N SER A 302 -9.41 -28.57 -12.26
CA SER A 302 -10.29 -29.29 -13.20
C SER A 302 -11.50 -28.48 -13.72
N HIS A 303 -11.74 -27.25 -13.24
CA HIS A 303 -12.89 -26.43 -13.66
C HIS A 303 -12.55 -25.04 -14.20
N ASN A 304 -11.28 -24.76 -14.50
CA ASN A 304 -10.86 -23.45 -14.96
C ASN A 304 -11.43 -23.09 -16.35
N THR A 305 -12.38 -22.14 -16.42
CA THR A 305 -12.98 -21.67 -17.67
C THR A 305 -12.36 -20.37 -18.21
N VAL A 306 -11.52 -19.67 -17.41
CA VAL A 306 -10.90 -18.37 -17.78
C VAL A 306 -9.38 -18.46 -17.80
N GLY A 307 -8.75 -18.01 -18.89
CA GLY A 307 -7.28 -17.89 -18.97
C GLY A 307 -6.55 -19.25 -18.87
N GLN A 308 -5.63 -19.37 -17.92
CA GLN A 308 -5.01 -20.62 -17.48
C GLN A 308 -5.13 -20.67 -15.94
N PRO A 309 -5.31 -21.85 -15.34
CA PRO A 309 -5.29 -21.97 -13.88
C PRO A 309 -3.91 -21.55 -13.33
N PHE A 310 -3.89 -20.98 -12.14
CA PHE A 310 -2.67 -20.61 -11.46
C PHE A 310 -2.21 -21.72 -10.51
N VAL A 311 -0.92 -22.06 -10.55
CA VAL A 311 -0.33 -23.07 -9.66
C VAL A 311 0.88 -22.44 -8.98
N ALA A 312 0.83 -22.30 -7.65
CA ALA A 312 1.92 -21.72 -6.87
C ALA A 312 3.13 -22.65 -6.88
N SER A 313 4.28 -22.09 -7.24
CA SER A 313 5.49 -22.81 -7.65
C SER A 313 6.54 -22.97 -6.55
N THR A 314 6.42 -22.18 -5.49
CA THR A 314 7.45 -22.00 -4.44
C THR A 314 7.55 -23.11 -3.39
N CYS A 315 7.06 -24.33 -3.67
CA CYS A 315 6.82 -25.36 -2.66
C CYS A 315 7.42 -26.75 -2.97
N HIS A 316 8.43 -26.79 -3.84
CA HIS A 316 9.34 -27.94 -3.94
C HIS A 316 10.16 -28.14 -2.64
N ASP A 317 10.71 -29.33 -2.43
CA ASP A 317 11.51 -29.71 -1.24
C ASP A 317 10.79 -29.60 0.13
N VAL A 318 9.46 -29.72 0.14
CA VAL A 318 8.72 -30.19 1.32
C VAL A 318 8.90 -31.71 1.45
N ASP A 319 8.95 -32.21 2.69
CA ASP A 319 8.92 -33.64 2.98
C ASP A 319 7.76 -33.92 3.94
N PHE A 320 7.18 -35.13 3.85
CA PHE A 320 5.94 -35.44 4.58
C PHE A 320 6.07 -35.27 6.10
N LEU A 321 7.28 -35.43 6.66
CA LEU A 321 7.52 -35.23 8.09
C LEU A 321 7.59 -33.75 8.47
N ARG A 322 7.97 -32.86 7.53
CA ARG A 322 7.85 -31.40 7.64
C ARG A 322 6.40 -30.96 7.45
N LEU A 323 5.71 -31.48 6.43
CA LEU A 323 4.27 -31.26 6.21
C LEU A 323 3.48 -31.59 7.47
N TRP A 324 3.76 -32.73 8.11
CA TRP A 324 3.12 -33.20 9.34
C TRP A 324 3.44 -32.38 10.61
N LYS A 325 4.56 -31.66 10.66
CA LYS A 325 5.06 -30.99 11.87
C LYS A 325 5.02 -29.46 11.81
N ALA A 326 4.83 -28.89 10.62
CA ALA A 326 5.02 -27.47 10.38
C ALA A 326 4.10 -26.97 9.23
N THR A 327 2.88 -27.50 9.17
CA THR A 327 1.77 -27.05 8.30
C THR A 327 1.75 -25.54 8.12
N ASP A 328 1.78 -24.83 9.24
CA ASP A 328 1.61 -23.38 9.37
C ASP A 328 2.79 -22.57 8.77
N SER A 329 3.86 -23.25 8.34
CA SER A 329 5.07 -22.65 7.75
C SER A 329 5.24 -22.92 6.24
N ILE A 330 4.31 -23.63 5.62
CA ILE A 330 4.40 -24.09 4.23
C ILE A 330 3.35 -23.35 3.40
N LEU A 331 3.74 -22.35 2.60
CA LEU A 331 2.80 -21.43 1.95
C LEU A 331 1.83 -22.09 0.95
N CYS A 332 2.18 -23.24 0.36
CA CYS A 332 1.26 -24.00 -0.50
C CYS A 332 0.43 -25.06 0.25
N TYR A 333 0.54 -25.16 1.57
CA TYR A 333 -0.36 -26.03 2.33
C TYR A 333 -1.77 -25.45 2.29
N HIS A 334 -2.79 -26.31 2.23
CA HIS A 334 -4.18 -25.94 1.96
C HIS A 334 -4.77 -24.84 2.86
N HIS A 335 -4.42 -24.82 4.14
CA HIS A 335 -4.86 -23.75 5.06
C HIS A 335 -4.24 -22.38 4.72
N ASN A 336 -3.08 -22.38 4.05
CA ASN A 336 -2.22 -21.22 3.87
C ASN A 336 -2.34 -20.57 2.48
N LEU A 337 -3.04 -21.21 1.54
CA LEU A 337 -3.31 -20.65 0.21
C LEU A 337 -3.92 -19.22 0.25
N PRO A 338 -4.82 -18.87 1.18
CA PRO A 338 -5.37 -17.51 1.33
C PRO A 338 -4.40 -16.42 1.82
N PHE A 339 -3.14 -16.78 2.06
CA PHE A 339 -2.03 -15.87 2.39
C PHE A 339 -0.71 -16.30 1.72
N ASN A 340 -0.81 -16.99 0.58
CA ASN A 340 0.32 -17.31 -0.27
C ASN A 340 0.52 -16.15 -1.25
N PRO A 341 1.69 -15.47 -1.26
CA PRO A 341 1.89 -14.24 -2.04
C PRO A 341 1.83 -14.46 -3.56
N GLU A 342 2.11 -15.67 -4.06
CA GLU A 342 1.93 -15.99 -5.47
C GLU A 342 0.43 -16.08 -5.84
N ILE A 343 -0.37 -16.68 -4.95
CA ILE A 343 -1.82 -16.81 -5.14
C ILE A 343 -2.50 -15.45 -4.95
N ASP A 344 -2.16 -14.69 -3.92
CA ASP A 344 -2.69 -13.34 -3.69
C ASP A 344 -2.43 -12.43 -4.91
N ALA A 345 -1.22 -12.46 -5.48
CA ALA A 345 -0.90 -11.74 -6.70
C ALA A 345 -1.76 -12.20 -7.91
N ALA A 346 -1.99 -13.51 -8.07
CA ALA A 346 -2.83 -14.05 -9.14
C ALA A 346 -4.32 -13.67 -8.99
N VAL A 347 -4.85 -13.72 -7.76
CA VAL A 347 -6.23 -13.31 -7.42
C VAL A 347 -6.40 -11.80 -7.64
N MET A 348 -5.50 -10.98 -7.12
CA MET A 348 -5.50 -9.52 -7.34
C MET A 348 -5.36 -9.16 -8.82
N GLY A 349 -4.64 -9.96 -9.60
CA GLY A 349 -4.58 -9.87 -11.07
C GLY A 349 -5.93 -10.04 -11.75
N GLN A 350 -6.79 -10.96 -11.29
CA GLN A 350 -8.17 -11.06 -11.79
C GLN A 350 -9.03 -9.89 -11.27
N LEU A 351 -8.94 -9.56 -9.99
CA LEU A 351 -9.80 -8.55 -9.34
C LEU A 351 -9.59 -7.14 -9.92
N ARG A 352 -8.37 -6.78 -10.34
CA ARG A 352 -8.08 -5.52 -11.05
C ARG A 352 -8.90 -5.36 -12.34
N ARG A 353 -9.42 -6.42 -12.97
CA ARG A 353 -10.33 -6.31 -14.13
C ARG A 353 -11.71 -5.72 -13.79
N TYR A 354 -12.14 -5.86 -12.54
CA TYR A 354 -13.41 -5.33 -12.02
C TYR A 354 -13.25 -3.99 -11.31
N SER A 355 -12.01 -3.54 -11.13
CA SER A 355 -11.68 -2.21 -10.62
C SER A 355 -12.02 -1.16 -11.68
N HIS A 356 -13.29 -0.76 -11.72
CA HIS A 356 -13.74 0.33 -12.58
C HIS A 356 -13.06 1.64 -12.16
N SER A 357 -12.76 2.50 -13.13
CA SER A 357 -12.34 3.88 -12.87
C SER A 357 -13.37 4.55 -11.96
N ALA A 358 -13.01 4.77 -10.71
CA ALA A 358 -13.90 5.38 -9.73
C ALA A 358 -14.36 6.77 -10.21
N PRO A 359 -15.53 7.27 -9.75
CA PRO A 359 -16.02 8.60 -10.10
C PRO A 359 -15.08 9.70 -9.55
N ALA A 360 -14.07 10.05 -10.33
CA ALA A 360 -13.15 11.19 -10.23
C ALA A 360 -12.36 11.41 -8.91
N GLY A 361 -12.54 10.59 -7.87
CA GLY A 361 -11.99 10.87 -6.53
C GLY A 361 -10.54 10.42 -6.25
N LEU A 362 -10.05 9.37 -6.92
CA LEU A 362 -8.66 8.91 -6.76
C LEU A 362 -8.16 8.24 -8.04
N ILE A 363 -7.84 9.05 -9.04
CA ILE A 363 -7.15 8.57 -10.23
C ILE A 363 -5.67 8.41 -9.87
N VAL A 364 -5.25 7.19 -9.53
CA VAL A 364 -3.83 6.83 -9.63
C VAL A 364 -3.60 6.44 -11.09
N GLN A 365 -2.98 7.33 -11.86
CA GLN A 365 -2.42 6.98 -13.16
C GLN A 365 -1.11 6.21 -12.92
N ASP A 366 -1.19 4.88 -12.94
CA ASP A 366 -0.01 3.99 -12.96
C ASP A 366 0.69 4.09 -14.34
N GLU A 367 1.08 5.30 -14.74
CA GLU A 367 1.90 5.57 -15.92
C GLU A 367 3.34 5.84 -15.49
N PRO A 368 4.35 5.11 -16.02
CA PRO A 368 5.75 5.37 -15.68
C PRO A 368 6.17 6.77 -16.14
N ALA A 369 7.11 7.36 -15.40
CA ALA A 369 7.64 8.68 -15.70
C ALA A 369 8.06 8.80 -17.18
N ALA A 370 7.62 9.87 -17.84
CA ALA A 370 7.75 10.03 -19.28
C ALA A 370 9.20 10.06 -19.77
N LYS A 371 10.12 10.49 -18.89
CA LYS A 371 11.56 10.59 -19.14
C LYS A 371 12.29 10.55 -17.79
N VAL A 372 13.36 9.76 -17.72
CA VAL A 372 14.40 9.87 -16.70
C VAL A 372 15.69 10.25 -17.42
N SER A 373 16.33 11.34 -17.02
CA SER A 373 17.64 11.73 -17.55
C SER A 373 18.68 11.70 -16.44
N LEU A 374 19.87 11.21 -16.77
CA LEU A 374 21.03 11.21 -15.89
C LEU A 374 22.17 11.98 -16.54
N LEU A 375 22.58 13.07 -15.91
CA LEU A 375 23.81 13.80 -16.25
C LEU A 375 24.91 13.34 -15.27
N PRO A 376 25.89 12.53 -15.71
CA PRO A 376 26.98 12.10 -14.83
C PRO A 376 27.89 13.28 -14.50
N VAL A 377 28.12 13.50 -13.21
CA VAL A 377 28.94 14.61 -12.72
C VAL A 377 30.42 14.21 -12.78
N THR A 378 31.24 14.96 -13.50
CA THR A 378 32.60 14.50 -13.85
C THR A 378 33.65 14.83 -12.79
N GLY A 379 34.35 13.80 -12.30
CA GLY A 379 35.54 13.90 -11.46
C GLY A 379 35.39 13.21 -10.10
N ASP A 380 36.46 13.20 -9.30
CA ASP A 380 36.47 12.65 -7.92
C ASP A 380 35.79 13.62 -6.90
N ALA A 381 34.85 14.43 -7.38
CA ALA A 381 34.23 15.52 -6.61
C ALA A 381 32.97 15.03 -5.89
N VAL A 382 32.78 15.48 -4.65
CA VAL A 382 31.54 15.24 -3.89
C VAL A 382 30.55 16.35 -4.23
N THR A 383 29.30 16.00 -4.53
CA THR A 383 28.24 17.01 -4.72
C THR A 383 27.84 17.56 -3.34
N VAL A 384 27.77 18.88 -3.21
CA VAL A 384 27.54 19.54 -1.92
C VAL A 384 26.26 20.38 -1.99
N GLY A 385 25.25 19.92 -1.25
CA GLY A 385 23.93 20.54 -1.17
C GLY A 385 22.94 20.05 -2.23
N ALA A 386 21.67 20.42 -2.02
CA ALA A 386 20.63 20.27 -3.03
C ALA A 386 20.92 21.09 -4.31
N PRO A 387 20.35 20.71 -5.47
CA PRO A 387 20.32 21.62 -6.62
C PRO A 387 19.42 22.83 -6.29
N ILE A 388 19.58 23.92 -7.03
CA ILE A 388 18.70 25.11 -6.95
C ILE A 388 18.24 25.56 -8.34
N LEU A 389 17.05 26.16 -8.42
CA LEU A 389 16.58 26.82 -9.64
C LEU A 389 17.21 28.21 -9.75
N GLY A 390 17.87 28.49 -10.87
CA GLY A 390 18.43 29.81 -11.15
C GLY A 390 17.39 30.81 -11.62
N PRO A 391 17.65 32.12 -11.49
CA PRO A 391 16.79 33.18 -12.04
C PRO A 391 16.74 33.18 -13.58
N ASP A 392 17.63 32.43 -14.22
CA ASP A 392 17.66 32.15 -15.65
C ASP A 392 16.93 30.86 -16.06
N GLY A 393 16.29 30.17 -15.11
CA GLY A 393 15.55 28.92 -15.33
C GLY A 393 16.44 27.68 -15.52
N ARG A 394 17.76 27.79 -15.33
CA ARG A 394 18.67 26.66 -15.32
C ARG A 394 18.71 25.98 -13.95
N ILE A 395 19.10 24.71 -13.91
CA ILE A 395 19.40 23.98 -12.68
C ILE A 395 20.86 24.23 -12.32
N TRP A 396 21.11 24.68 -11.10
CA TRP A 396 22.45 24.96 -10.58
C TRP A 396 22.78 24.02 -9.44
N PHE A 397 23.99 23.45 -9.43
CA PHE A 397 24.50 22.63 -8.32
C PHE A 397 26.01 22.84 -8.14
N MET A 398 26.55 22.53 -6.95
CA MET A 398 27.97 22.67 -6.64
C MET A 398 28.61 21.31 -6.32
N THR A 399 29.83 21.10 -6.80
CA THR A 399 30.69 20.01 -6.35
C THR A 399 31.95 20.56 -5.70
N VAL A 400 32.44 19.89 -4.66
CA VAL A 400 33.71 20.21 -4.01
C VAL A 400 34.68 19.04 -4.16
N ALA A 401 35.91 19.37 -4.57
CA ALA A 401 37.03 18.46 -4.74
C ALA A 401 38.26 18.98 -3.94
N PRO A 402 39.31 18.17 -3.75
CA PRO A 402 40.49 18.59 -2.96
C PRO A 402 41.27 19.79 -3.52
N ASP A 403 41.06 20.17 -4.79
CA ASP A 403 41.77 21.26 -5.48
C ASP A 403 40.93 22.54 -5.68
N GLY A 404 39.61 22.47 -5.49
CA GLY A 404 38.66 23.58 -5.56
C GLY A 404 37.20 23.15 -5.57
N ALA A 405 36.29 24.09 -5.87
CA ALA A 405 34.89 23.80 -6.13
C ALA A 405 34.50 24.19 -7.56
N VAL A 406 33.46 23.55 -8.08
CA VAL A 406 32.91 23.84 -9.41
C VAL A 406 31.41 24.00 -9.26
N VAL A 407 30.88 25.11 -9.78
CA VAL A 407 29.45 25.33 -9.93
C VAL A 407 29.05 24.97 -11.34
N TYR A 408 28.05 24.10 -11.45
CA TYR A 408 27.46 23.66 -12.70
C TYR A 408 26.12 24.37 -12.91
N ALA A 409 25.82 24.71 -14.15
CA ALA A 409 24.54 25.26 -14.57
C ALA A 409 24.05 24.53 -15.82
N VAL A 410 22.92 23.84 -15.69
CA VAL A 410 22.34 22.94 -16.69
C VAL A 410 21.05 23.52 -17.25
N ASP A 411 20.95 23.64 -18.57
CA ASP A 411 19.68 23.91 -19.24
C ASP A 411 18.79 22.66 -19.17
N PRO A 412 17.61 22.71 -18.50
CA PRO A 412 16.78 21.53 -18.28
C PRO A 412 16.12 20.99 -19.57
N LYS A 413 16.05 21.79 -20.64
CA LYS A 413 15.39 21.42 -21.90
C LYS A 413 16.35 20.79 -22.88
N THR A 414 17.62 21.21 -22.86
CA THR A 414 18.66 20.69 -23.77
C THR A 414 19.70 19.80 -23.09
N MET A 415 19.63 19.61 -21.77
CA MET A 415 20.68 18.99 -20.94
C MET A 415 22.06 19.66 -21.13
N ALA A 416 22.09 20.94 -21.54
CA ALA A 416 23.36 21.61 -21.85
C ALA A 416 23.99 22.15 -20.57
N GLU A 417 25.13 21.55 -20.20
CA GLU A 417 25.92 21.91 -19.04
C GLU A 417 26.88 23.07 -19.34
N SER A 418 27.06 23.97 -18.37
CA SER A 418 28.22 24.85 -18.28
C SER A 418 28.80 24.79 -16.87
N SER A 419 30.09 24.51 -16.74
CA SER A 419 30.81 24.39 -15.48
C SER A 419 31.76 25.56 -15.25
N HIS A 420 31.80 26.05 -14.01
CA HIS A 420 32.47 27.29 -13.61
C HIS A 420 33.28 27.05 -12.33
N PRO A 421 34.61 26.93 -12.40
CA PRO A 421 35.45 26.76 -11.22
C PRO A 421 35.37 27.99 -10.29
N LEU A 422 35.03 27.77 -9.03
CA LEU A 422 35.06 28.80 -8.01
C LEU A 422 36.49 29.00 -7.52
N ALA A 423 37.05 30.17 -7.80
CA ALA A 423 38.35 30.60 -7.28
C ALA A 423 38.15 31.75 -6.30
N TYR A 424 38.55 31.54 -5.04
CA TYR A 424 38.72 32.60 -4.05
C TYR A 424 40.00 32.33 -3.26
N GLU A 425 40.96 33.24 -3.42
CA GLU A 425 42.24 33.24 -2.71
C GLU A 425 42.33 34.51 -1.86
N THR A 426 42.65 34.34 -0.59
CA THR A 426 42.94 35.45 0.33
C THR A 426 44.43 35.54 0.60
N SER A 427 44.86 36.56 1.33
CA SER A 427 46.23 36.63 1.85
C SER A 427 46.59 35.53 2.86
N ALA A 428 45.67 34.62 3.19
CA ALA A 428 45.88 33.49 4.09
C ALA A 428 45.91 32.12 3.39
N GLY A 429 45.38 32.00 2.17
CA GLY A 429 45.31 30.73 1.42
C GLY A 429 44.12 30.66 0.45
N LYS A 430 43.87 29.44 -0.07
CA LYS A 430 42.65 29.10 -0.81
C LYS A 430 41.46 28.91 0.14
N ALA A 431 40.26 29.10 -0.37
CA ALA A 431 39.03 28.76 0.34
C ALA A 431 38.62 27.29 0.14
N ALA A 432 38.15 26.65 1.21
CA ALA A 432 37.37 25.42 1.17
C ALA A 432 35.88 25.80 1.09
N PHE A 433 35.25 25.52 -0.04
CA PHE A 433 33.81 25.71 -0.22
C PHE A 433 33.04 24.64 0.54
N THR A 434 31.91 25.02 1.12
CA THR A 434 31.15 24.21 2.06
C THR A 434 29.66 24.54 1.97
N GLY A 435 28.81 23.63 2.44
CA GLY A 435 27.37 23.90 2.61
C GLY A 435 26.60 24.19 1.32
N GLU A 436 25.33 24.54 1.47
CA GLU A 436 24.47 24.85 0.33
C GLU A 436 24.59 26.30 -0.15
N MET A 437 24.40 26.49 -1.46
CA MET A 437 24.39 27.78 -2.14
C MET A 437 22.96 28.23 -2.49
N ALA A 438 22.75 29.54 -2.63
CA ALA A 438 21.45 30.10 -3.04
C ALA A 438 21.59 31.41 -3.84
N PHE A 439 20.59 31.71 -4.67
CA PHE A 439 20.49 32.98 -5.37
C PHE A 439 19.82 34.07 -4.52
N ASP A 440 20.32 35.30 -4.63
CA ASP A 440 19.59 36.49 -4.14
C ASP A 440 18.69 37.10 -5.23
N GLY A 441 17.85 38.06 -4.84
CA GLY A 441 16.91 38.75 -5.73
C GLY A 441 17.55 39.66 -6.80
N THR A 442 18.88 39.78 -6.82
CA THR A 442 19.62 40.42 -7.93
C THR A 442 20.25 39.39 -8.88
N GLY A 443 20.04 38.10 -8.63
CA GLY A 443 20.61 36.99 -9.40
C GLY A 443 22.10 36.75 -9.16
N LYS A 444 22.65 37.20 -8.03
CA LYS A 444 23.98 36.75 -7.59
C LYS A 444 23.88 35.47 -6.77
N LEU A 445 24.85 34.59 -6.94
CA LEU A 445 24.95 33.31 -6.24
C LEU A 445 25.78 33.45 -4.96
N TRP A 446 25.18 33.13 -3.82
CA TRP A 446 25.84 33.09 -2.52
C TRP A 446 26.31 31.67 -2.21
N VAL A 447 27.56 31.54 -1.76
CA VAL A 447 28.23 30.27 -1.45
C VAL A 447 28.99 30.41 -0.13
N PRO A 448 28.83 29.49 0.84
CA PRO A 448 29.69 29.44 2.02
C PRO A 448 31.09 28.97 1.68
N ALA A 449 32.10 29.51 2.38
CA ALA A 449 33.42 28.91 2.40
C ALA A 449 34.16 29.17 3.72
N ALA A 450 34.90 28.18 4.18
CA ALA A 450 35.99 28.37 5.13
C ALA A 450 37.24 28.87 4.37
N GLN A 451 38.04 29.72 4.98
CA GLN A 451 39.43 29.90 4.51
C GLN A 451 40.28 28.75 5.06
N ILE A 452 41.25 28.24 4.28
CA ILE A 452 42.26 27.30 4.79
C ILE A 452 43.57 28.07 5.06
N PRO A 453 43.84 28.51 6.31
CA PRO A 453 45.10 29.14 6.67
C PRO A 453 46.15 28.10 7.05
N ASP A 454 47.41 28.32 6.66
CA ASP A 454 48.51 27.41 7.06
C ASP A 454 48.61 27.23 8.60
N GLN A 455 48.50 28.32 9.39
CA GLN A 455 48.54 28.29 10.87
C GLN A 455 47.83 29.48 11.56
N ARG A 456 46.52 29.67 11.35
CA ARG A 456 45.70 30.68 12.08
C ARG A 456 44.28 30.17 12.37
N PRO A 457 43.52 30.78 13.29
CA PRO A 457 42.07 30.57 13.32
C PRO A 457 41.47 30.91 11.95
N GLU A 458 40.61 30.03 11.48
CA GLU A 458 39.90 30.16 10.21
C GLU A 458 38.94 31.36 10.27
N THR A 459 38.73 32.01 9.13
CA THR A 459 37.76 33.10 9.01
C THR A 459 36.77 32.78 7.91
N ASP A 460 35.67 32.19 8.34
CA ASP A 460 34.48 31.83 7.57
C ASP A 460 33.99 33.05 6.77
N VAL A 461 33.72 32.84 5.49
CA VAL A 461 33.25 33.87 4.54
C VAL A 461 32.01 33.42 3.80
N LEU A 462 31.16 34.41 3.52
CA LEU A 462 30.07 34.30 2.55
C LEU A 462 30.56 34.95 1.25
N LEU A 463 30.62 34.17 0.19
CA LEU A 463 31.11 34.60 -1.12
C LEU A 463 29.92 34.77 -2.07
N ARG A 464 29.90 35.88 -2.81
CA ARG A 464 28.75 36.30 -3.61
C ARG A 464 29.16 36.58 -5.05
N TYR A 465 28.91 35.62 -5.92
CA TYR A 465 29.34 35.63 -7.32
C TYR A 465 28.28 36.25 -8.25
N SER A 466 28.71 37.15 -9.13
CA SER A 466 27.89 37.53 -10.30
C SER A 466 28.07 36.50 -11.41
N VAL A 467 27.03 35.69 -11.67
CA VAL A 467 27.08 34.60 -12.66
C VAL A 467 27.28 35.06 -14.13
N GLN A 468 27.32 36.37 -14.39
CA GLN A 468 27.60 36.93 -15.73
C GLN A 468 29.11 37.09 -16.02
N ASN A 469 29.94 37.30 -14.99
CA ASN A 469 31.37 37.59 -15.15
C ASN A 469 32.26 36.99 -14.05
N TRP A 470 31.67 36.24 -13.12
CA TRP A 470 32.31 35.60 -11.97
C TRP A 470 33.07 36.54 -11.03
N ALA A 471 32.76 37.84 -11.06
CA ALA A 471 33.19 38.78 -10.04
C ALA A 471 32.54 38.42 -8.69
N VAL A 472 33.37 38.34 -7.65
CA VAL A 472 32.98 37.93 -6.29
C VAL A 472 33.03 39.12 -5.33
N ASP A 473 31.91 39.40 -4.67
CA ASP A 473 31.90 40.17 -3.42
C ASP A 473 32.14 39.19 -2.26
N SER A 474 32.87 39.58 -1.21
CA SER A 474 33.06 38.73 -0.03
C SER A 474 32.66 39.44 1.26
N PHE A 475 32.02 38.68 2.15
CA PHE A 475 31.48 39.16 3.42
C PHE A 475 31.92 38.24 4.56
N SER A 476 32.14 38.80 5.74
CA SER A 476 32.34 37.99 6.95
C SER A 476 31.08 37.18 7.23
N ALA A 477 31.24 35.86 7.39
CA ALA A 477 30.17 35.02 7.93
C ALA A 477 29.79 35.46 9.35
N PRO A 478 28.61 35.05 9.87
CA PRO A 478 28.21 35.44 11.21
C PRO A 478 29.17 34.91 12.29
N ALA A 479 29.47 35.73 13.30
CA ALA A 479 30.52 35.44 14.27
C ALA A 479 30.28 34.16 15.11
N LYS A 480 29.02 33.68 15.21
CA LYS A 480 28.67 32.44 15.92
C LYS A 480 29.00 31.15 15.15
N CYS A 481 29.23 31.22 13.84
CA CYS A 481 29.59 30.04 13.04
C CYS A 481 31.00 29.55 13.41
N ALA A 482 31.90 30.48 13.78
CA ALA A 482 33.28 30.20 14.16
C ALA A 482 33.45 29.52 15.55
N THR A 483 32.38 29.24 16.29
CA THR A 483 32.45 28.48 17.57
C THR A 483 32.15 26.98 17.41
N GLY A 484 31.73 26.55 16.21
CA GLY A 484 31.39 25.16 15.88
C GLY A 484 32.58 24.21 15.67
N ASN A 485 32.29 22.90 15.65
CA ASN A 485 33.22 21.89 15.14
C ASN A 485 33.22 21.84 13.59
N GLY A 486 32.09 22.20 12.97
CA GLY A 486 32.05 22.66 11.58
C GLY A 486 32.25 24.18 11.57
N ARG A 487 33.17 24.68 10.75
CA ARG A 487 33.62 26.09 10.73
C ARG A 487 33.30 26.75 9.39
N ALA A 488 32.01 26.78 9.10
CA ALA A 488 31.41 27.52 8.01
C ALA A 488 29.89 27.59 8.23
N PRO A 489 29.18 28.50 7.54
CA PRO A 489 27.75 28.35 7.34
C PRO A 489 27.42 27.00 6.66
N GLU A 490 26.43 26.31 7.20
CA GLU A 490 25.99 24.98 6.77
C GLU A 490 25.06 25.07 5.55
N ARG A 491 24.17 26.07 5.56
CA ARG A 491 23.15 26.27 4.53
C ARG A 491 22.94 27.77 4.30
N VAL A 492 22.81 28.16 3.03
CA VAL A 492 22.26 29.46 2.63
C VAL A 492 20.97 29.21 1.87
N THR A 493 19.89 29.86 2.29
CA THR A 493 18.56 29.72 1.68
C THR A 493 18.09 31.05 1.10
N ALA A 494 17.52 31.04 -0.10
CA ALA A 494 16.95 32.23 -0.73
C ALA A 494 15.67 32.69 0.01
N ALA A 495 15.48 34.00 0.16
CA ALA A 495 14.29 34.59 0.77
C ALA A 495 13.34 35.18 -0.29
N GLY A 496 12.03 35.10 -0.06
CA GLY A 496 11.00 35.59 -0.99
C GLY A 496 10.89 37.12 -1.16
N ASP A 497 11.83 37.89 -0.61
CA ASP A 497 12.04 39.33 -0.87
C ASP A 497 13.38 39.63 -1.57
N GLY A 498 14.15 38.59 -1.92
CA GLY A 498 15.45 38.72 -2.55
C GLY A 498 16.64 38.83 -1.60
N ALA A 499 16.44 38.73 -0.29
CA ALA A 499 17.54 38.47 0.65
C ALA A 499 17.95 36.98 0.63
N ILE A 500 18.92 36.62 1.46
CA ILE A 500 19.22 35.23 1.85
C ILE A 500 19.13 35.08 3.37
N TRP A 501 18.97 33.85 3.83
CA TRP A 501 19.12 33.44 5.22
C TRP A 501 20.28 32.46 5.36
N VAL A 502 21.08 32.64 6.41
CA VAL A 502 22.33 31.92 6.66
C VAL A 502 22.17 31.10 7.94
N ARG A 503 22.32 29.78 7.86
CA ARG A 503 22.21 28.84 8.98
C ARG A 503 23.59 28.31 9.37
N CYS A 504 23.88 28.29 10.68
CA CYS A 504 25.13 27.77 11.25
C CYS A 504 24.86 26.92 12.49
N VAL A 505 25.50 25.75 12.59
CA VAL A 505 25.60 24.99 13.84
C VAL A 505 26.57 25.71 14.78
N THR A 506 26.20 25.85 16.05
CA THR A 506 27.06 26.45 17.08
C THR A 506 27.10 25.61 18.36
N ASN A 507 28.27 25.54 18.98
CA ASN A 507 28.48 24.84 20.26
C ASN A 507 28.05 25.70 21.48
N ASP A 508 27.63 26.94 21.28
CA ASP A 508 27.34 27.94 22.34
C ASP A 508 26.28 27.46 23.36
N PHE A 509 25.46 26.48 22.99
CA PHE A 509 24.35 25.94 23.78
C PHE A 509 24.64 24.57 24.43
N GLY A 510 25.90 24.14 24.44
CA GLY A 510 26.34 22.92 25.12
C GLY A 510 26.30 21.67 24.24
N ALA A 511 26.22 20.50 24.87
CA ALA A 511 26.53 19.21 24.25
C ALA A 511 25.57 18.75 23.14
N ALA A 512 24.39 19.36 23.02
CA ALA A 512 23.45 19.09 21.91
C ALA A 512 23.82 19.85 20.62
N GLY A 513 24.60 20.94 20.74
CA GLY A 513 24.63 22.00 19.73
C GLY A 513 23.33 22.82 19.72
N GLY A 514 23.39 24.02 19.17
CA GLY A 514 22.20 24.81 18.83
C GLY A 514 22.38 25.43 17.45
N THR A 515 21.31 26.01 16.91
CA THR A 515 21.35 26.63 15.58
C THR A 515 21.38 28.14 15.70
N TYR A 516 22.20 28.80 14.89
CA TYR A 516 22.16 30.25 14.71
C TYR A 516 21.71 30.60 13.29
N VAL A 517 20.86 31.62 13.17
CA VAL A 517 20.27 32.07 11.91
C VAL A 517 20.44 33.58 11.76
N GLU A 518 20.80 34.04 10.57
CA GLU A 518 20.97 35.46 10.25
C GLU A 518 20.50 35.76 8.82
N ARG A 519 19.75 36.85 8.64
CA ARG A 519 19.38 37.34 7.30
C ARG A 519 20.49 38.22 6.74
N ARG A 520 20.82 38.05 5.46
CA ARG A 520 21.71 38.93 4.71
C ARG A 520 20.99 39.50 3.49
N THR A 521 21.05 40.81 3.36
CA THR A 521 20.55 41.56 2.19
C THR A 521 21.53 41.46 1.01
N PRO A 522 21.13 41.81 -0.23
CA PRO A 522 22.02 41.83 -1.40
C PRO A 522 23.24 42.76 -1.29
N ASP A 523 23.22 43.78 -0.43
CA ASP A 523 24.37 44.63 -0.09
C ASP A 523 25.20 44.09 1.08
N GLY A 524 24.82 42.94 1.64
CA GLY A 524 25.54 42.20 2.69
C GLY A 524 25.24 42.65 4.11
N ALA A 525 24.33 43.61 4.31
CA ALA A 525 23.92 44.06 5.63
C ALA A 525 23.21 42.92 6.39
N ALA A 526 23.63 42.73 7.64
CA ALA A 526 23.20 41.65 8.51
C ALA A 526 21.97 42.01 9.35
N THR A 527 21.11 41.02 9.58
CA THR A 527 20.02 41.10 10.55
C THR A 527 19.96 39.77 11.33
N PRO A 528 20.61 39.68 12.50
CA PRO A 528 20.58 38.52 13.39
C PRO A 528 19.16 38.07 13.76
N SER A 529 18.93 36.77 13.93
CA SER A 529 17.70 36.32 14.57
C SER A 529 17.64 36.76 16.04
N HIS A 530 16.45 37.08 16.51
CA HIS A 530 16.17 37.35 17.92
C HIS A 530 14.77 36.86 18.27
N VAL A 531 14.67 36.10 19.36
CA VAL A 531 13.40 35.51 19.80
C VAL A 531 12.43 36.62 20.26
N VAL A 532 11.22 36.62 19.69
CA VAL A 532 10.10 37.47 20.10
C VAL A 532 9.04 36.60 20.78
N LEU A 533 9.11 36.60 22.11
CA LEU A 533 8.19 35.86 22.99
C LEU A 533 6.74 36.36 22.78
N GLN A 534 5.86 35.50 22.23
CA GLN A 534 4.44 35.85 22.03
C GLN A 534 3.52 35.41 23.18
N GLY A 535 3.97 34.47 24.02
CA GLY A 535 3.28 34.08 25.25
C GLY A 535 3.51 35.06 26.39
N LYS A 536 2.61 35.07 27.38
CA LYS A 536 2.85 35.71 28.68
C LYS A 536 3.71 34.78 29.55
N PRO A 537 4.48 35.31 30.52
CA PRO A 537 5.18 34.49 31.49
C PRO A 537 4.23 33.49 32.18
N GLY A 538 4.47 32.19 31.96
CA GLY A 538 3.62 31.09 32.44
C GLY A 538 2.78 30.38 31.36
N ASP A 539 2.64 30.95 30.16
CA ASP A 539 2.07 30.25 29.01
C ASP A 539 3.08 29.22 28.44
N LEU A 540 2.61 28.08 27.90
CA LEU A 540 3.50 27.07 27.29
C LEU A 540 4.38 27.65 26.16
N VAL A 541 3.83 28.59 25.37
CA VAL A 541 4.56 29.32 24.32
C VAL A 541 5.77 30.05 24.89
N TYR A 542 5.61 30.67 26.07
CA TYR A 542 6.68 31.42 26.73
C TYR A 542 7.83 30.49 27.15
N LEU A 543 7.51 29.37 27.82
CA LEU A 543 8.50 28.40 28.29
C LEU A 543 9.29 27.77 27.13
N GLY A 544 8.61 27.29 26.09
CA GLY A 544 9.29 26.75 24.90
C GLY A 544 10.19 27.79 24.23
N SER A 545 9.79 29.07 24.24
CA SER A 545 10.58 30.16 23.64
C SER A 545 11.81 30.60 24.45
N GLU A 546 11.93 30.23 25.73
CA GLU A 546 13.20 30.37 26.47
C GLU A 546 14.21 29.26 26.13
N GLU A 547 13.75 28.10 25.63
CA GLU A 547 14.60 26.96 25.25
C GLU A 547 15.04 26.95 23.78
N LEU A 548 14.32 27.62 22.88
CA LEU A 548 14.63 27.72 21.43
C LEU A 548 16.11 27.88 21.07
N PRO A 549 16.91 28.76 21.72
CA PRO A 549 18.29 28.99 21.32
C PRO A 549 19.16 27.73 21.38
N ALA A 550 18.79 26.77 22.24
CA ALA A 550 19.49 25.50 22.43
C ALA A 550 18.96 24.35 21.55
N GLN A 551 18.10 24.62 20.58
CA GLN A 551 17.49 23.59 19.73
C GLN A 551 18.15 23.51 18.34
N ALA A 552 18.10 22.30 17.77
CA ALA A 552 18.42 22.07 16.37
C ALA A 552 17.20 22.44 15.52
N LEU A 553 17.36 23.34 14.56
CA LEU A 553 16.36 23.54 13.50
C LEU A 553 16.50 22.39 12.51
N SER A 554 15.38 21.74 12.20
CA SER A 554 15.30 20.76 11.11
C SER A 554 15.29 21.51 9.77
N ASP A 555 16.07 20.99 8.82
CA ASP A 555 16.06 21.40 7.43
C ASP A 555 14.92 20.70 6.65
N PRO A 556 14.44 21.27 5.52
CA PRO A 556 14.85 22.55 4.93
C PRO A 556 14.06 23.75 5.50
N MET A 557 14.58 24.96 5.24
CA MET A 557 13.86 26.21 5.54
C MET A 557 12.96 26.60 4.35
N ALA A 558 11.66 26.74 4.60
CA ALA A 558 10.63 27.11 3.63
C ALA A 558 10.51 28.64 3.46
N ALA A 559 10.68 29.15 2.24
CA ALA A 559 10.68 30.59 1.96
C ALA A 559 9.31 31.13 1.50
N LEU A 560 8.73 32.09 2.24
CA LEU A 560 7.50 32.77 1.85
C LEU A 560 7.73 34.17 1.26
N SER A 561 6.70 34.66 0.55
CA SER A 561 6.60 36.02 0.05
C SER A 561 6.98 37.08 1.11
N GLY A 562 7.77 38.08 0.72
CA GLY A 562 8.16 39.15 1.63
C GLY A 562 9.25 38.77 2.64
N GLY A 563 10.04 37.72 2.36
CA GLY A 563 11.30 37.44 3.05
C GLY A 563 11.17 36.67 4.36
N VAL A 564 9.95 36.23 4.71
CA VAL A 564 9.69 35.38 5.88
C VAL A 564 10.12 33.95 5.59
N MET A 565 10.89 33.35 6.49
CA MET A 565 11.20 31.91 6.45
C MET A 565 10.38 31.16 7.50
N TRP A 566 10.10 29.90 7.21
CA TRP A 566 9.51 28.93 8.12
C TRP A 566 10.43 27.71 8.21
N THR A 567 10.49 27.04 9.35
CA THR A 567 11.28 25.82 9.59
C THR A 567 10.66 25.08 10.78
N THR A 568 11.06 23.84 11.04
CA THR A 568 10.66 23.10 12.25
C THR A 568 11.80 23.05 13.28
N ALA A 569 11.45 22.91 14.55
CA ALA A 569 12.38 22.75 15.68
C ALA A 569 11.69 21.89 16.76
N ASN A 570 12.25 20.72 17.07
CA ASN A 570 11.71 19.77 18.07
C ASN A 570 10.18 19.56 18.00
N GLY A 571 9.61 19.47 16.79
CA GLY A 571 8.18 19.25 16.57
C GLY A 571 7.28 20.49 16.76
N SER A 572 7.86 21.69 16.84
CA SER A 572 7.16 22.97 16.71
C SER A 572 7.64 23.75 15.48
N ILE A 573 6.83 24.70 15.02
CA ILE A 573 7.15 25.51 13.83
C ILE A 573 7.75 26.85 14.26
N VAL A 574 8.89 27.20 13.67
CA VAL A 574 9.59 28.47 13.91
C VAL A 574 9.54 29.31 12.64
N THR A 575 9.22 30.60 12.79
CA THR A 575 9.16 31.56 11.69
C THR A 575 10.13 32.71 11.92
N PHE A 576 10.86 33.13 10.89
CA PHE A 576 11.81 34.23 10.91
C PHE A 576 11.35 35.34 9.98
N ALA A 577 11.10 36.53 10.51
CA ALA A 577 10.68 37.68 9.72
C ALA A 577 11.88 38.55 9.25
N PRO A 578 11.73 39.41 8.23
CA PRO A 578 12.84 40.20 7.67
C PRO A 578 13.56 41.16 8.62
N ASP A 579 12.90 41.52 9.74
CA ASP A 579 13.45 42.31 10.84
C ASP A 579 14.32 41.49 11.82
N GLY A 580 14.49 40.19 11.56
CA GLY A 580 15.16 39.24 12.43
C GLY A 580 14.27 38.67 13.52
N SER A 581 12.99 39.05 13.63
CA SER A 581 12.11 38.52 14.68
C SER A 581 11.80 37.05 14.44
N GLU A 582 12.25 36.22 15.38
CA GLU A 582 12.06 34.78 15.43
C GLU A 582 10.85 34.47 16.32
N ARG A 583 9.88 33.71 15.79
CA ARG A 583 8.58 33.49 16.41
C ARG A 583 8.23 32.01 16.37
N LEU A 584 8.12 31.42 17.56
CA LEU A 584 7.64 30.05 17.76
C LEU A 584 6.12 30.00 17.65
N LEU A 585 5.64 29.29 16.64
CA LEU A 585 4.28 28.82 16.53
C LEU A 585 4.24 27.43 17.18
N LEU A 586 3.78 27.36 18.45
CA LEU A 586 3.45 26.07 19.04
C LEU A 586 2.28 25.46 18.26
N THR A 587 2.59 24.42 17.50
CA THR A 587 1.61 23.53 16.90
C THR A 587 0.85 22.84 18.03
N THR A 588 -0.48 22.96 18.06
CA THR A 588 -1.32 22.27 19.05
C THR A 588 -1.53 20.79 18.67
N GLY A 589 -0.48 20.16 18.10
CA GLY A 589 -0.57 19.02 17.19
C GLY A 589 -0.58 17.65 17.86
N THR A 590 0.12 17.51 18.99
CA THR A 590 0.23 16.26 19.78
C THR A 590 -1.04 15.94 20.59
N GLY A 591 -2.21 16.18 19.99
CA GLY A 591 -3.48 15.72 20.50
C GLY A 591 -3.60 14.21 20.37
N THR A 592 -4.31 13.57 21.31
CA THR A 592 -4.66 12.16 21.19
C THR A 592 -5.47 11.93 19.91
N ALA A 593 -4.98 11.05 19.03
CA ALA A 593 -5.66 10.64 17.81
C ALA A 593 -7.11 10.22 18.10
N LYS A 594 -8.05 10.71 17.31
CA LYS A 594 -9.47 10.34 17.40
C LYS A 594 -9.76 9.27 16.36
N PRO A 595 -10.66 8.31 16.61
CA PRO A 595 -11.04 7.32 15.62
C PRO A 595 -11.41 7.95 14.27
N GLY A 596 -10.64 7.63 13.22
CA GLY A 596 -10.81 8.18 11.87
C GLY A 596 -10.34 9.63 11.65
N GLN A 597 -9.52 10.19 12.54
CA GLN A 597 -8.82 11.47 12.32
C GLN A 597 -7.31 11.31 12.62
N PRO A 598 -6.42 11.39 11.62
CA PRO A 598 -4.98 11.32 11.85
C PRO A 598 -4.51 12.49 12.74
N ALA A 599 -3.60 12.22 13.67
CA ALA A 599 -3.00 13.22 14.56
C ALA A 599 -1.48 13.22 14.40
N VAL A 600 -0.90 14.41 14.22
CA VAL A 600 0.53 14.59 13.94
C VAL A 600 1.37 14.24 15.17
N THR A 601 2.31 13.31 15.02
CA THR A 601 3.22 12.83 16.07
C THR A 601 4.56 13.51 16.03
N THR A 602 5.23 13.51 14.87
CA THR A 602 6.52 14.19 14.67
C THR A 602 6.52 14.96 13.35
N GLN A 603 7.30 16.04 13.30
CA GLN A 603 7.41 16.90 12.12
C GLN A 603 8.73 16.58 11.42
N MET A 604 8.68 16.12 10.16
CA MET A 604 9.90 15.70 9.45
C MET A 604 10.47 16.84 8.59
N GLN A 605 9.66 17.46 7.73
CA GLN A 605 10.10 18.49 6.78
C GLN A 605 9.01 19.53 6.56
N LEU A 606 9.40 20.77 6.22
CA LEU A 606 8.49 21.85 5.86
C LEU A 606 8.94 22.51 4.55
N PHE A 607 8.03 22.70 3.61
CA PHE A 607 8.34 23.18 2.26
C PHE A 607 7.20 24.04 1.68
N THR A 608 7.52 24.82 0.64
CA THR A 608 6.59 25.73 -0.04
C THR A 608 7.21 26.23 -1.35
N ASN A 609 6.36 26.68 -2.29
CA ASN A 609 6.76 27.45 -3.47
C ASN A 609 6.78 28.99 -3.21
N GLY A 610 6.46 29.43 -1.99
CA GLY A 610 6.43 30.83 -1.56
C GLY A 610 5.15 31.61 -1.91
N SER A 611 4.22 30.98 -2.65
CA SER A 611 2.92 31.55 -3.06
C SER A 611 1.71 30.80 -2.50
N ALA A 612 1.85 29.49 -2.25
CA ALA A 612 0.87 28.65 -1.55
C ALA A 612 1.21 28.56 -0.04
N PRO A 613 0.27 28.13 0.83
CA PRO A 613 0.55 27.86 2.24
C PRO A 613 1.71 26.86 2.40
N PRO A 614 2.54 26.95 3.46
CA PRO A 614 3.50 25.90 3.76
C PRO A 614 2.82 24.55 3.94
N VAL A 615 3.44 23.50 3.41
CA VAL A 615 3.04 22.12 3.64
C VAL A 615 4.16 21.42 4.39
N GLU A 616 3.76 20.68 5.41
CA GLU A 616 4.61 19.88 6.26
C GLU A 616 4.44 18.42 5.87
N LEU A 617 5.56 17.69 5.77
CA LEU A 617 5.56 16.24 5.75
C LEU A 617 5.86 15.77 7.18
N SER A 618 4.93 15.01 7.75
CA SER A 618 4.91 14.67 9.17
C SER A 618 4.66 13.17 9.34
N GLU A 619 4.96 12.63 10.52
CA GLU A 619 4.35 11.38 10.97
C GLU A 619 2.94 11.68 11.54
N CYS A 620 1.98 10.82 11.25
CA CYS A 620 0.61 10.87 11.77
C CYS A 620 0.23 9.52 12.40
N LEU A 621 -0.25 9.53 13.65
CA LEU A 621 -0.97 8.41 14.25
C LEU A 621 -2.35 8.29 13.60
N ILE A 622 -2.62 7.16 12.95
CA ILE A 622 -3.95 6.78 12.50
C ILE A 622 -4.58 5.88 13.57
N ALA A 623 -5.46 6.47 14.38
CA ALA A 623 -6.33 5.70 15.27
C ALA A 623 -7.52 5.16 14.47
N GLU A 624 -7.54 3.85 14.22
CA GLU A 624 -8.77 3.13 13.89
C GLU A 624 -9.60 2.87 15.16
N ALA A 625 -10.89 2.55 15.01
CA ALA A 625 -11.78 2.38 16.16
C ALA A 625 -11.48 1.13 17.02
N ASP A 626 -10.95 0.07 16.41
CA ASP A 626 -10.80 -1.27 17.01
C ASP A 626 -9.40 -1.89 16.81
N GLN A 627 -8.42 -1.15 16.27
CA GLN A 627 -7.03 -1.61 16.08
C GLN A 627 -6.04 -0.83 16.96
N ALA A 628 -4.82 -1.36 17.09
CA ALA A 628 -3.69 -0.56 17.55
C ALA A 628 -3.43 0.56 16.53
N SER A 629 -3.15 1.77 17.03
CA SER A 629 -2.79 2.90 16.17
C SER A 629 -1.45 2.64 15.50
N HIS A 630 -1.40 2.78 14.18
CA HIS A 630 -0.18 2.76 13.39
C HIS A 630 0.25 4.19 13.05
N ASP A 631 1.55 4.38 12.87
CA ASP A 631 2.14 5.62 12.40
C ASP A 631 2.23 5.59 10.87
N SER A 632 1.85 6.67 10.20
CA SER A 632 1.96 6.80 8.74
C SER A 632 2.46 8.19 8.37
N GLU A 633 3.27 8.30 7.32
CA GLU A 633 3.67 9.61 6.80
C GLU A 633 2.43 10.37 6.25
N CYS A 634 2.36 11.69 6.43
CA CYS A 634 1.21 12.49 6.06
C CYS A 634 1.60 13.91 5.61
N PHE A 635 0.86 14.44 4.64
CA PHE A 635 0.95 15.84 4.22
C PHE A 635 0.01 16.68 5.07
N VAL A 636 0.51 17.78 5.62
CA VAL A 636 -0.19 18.64 6.57
C VAL A 636 -0.05 20.09 6.12
N THR A 637 -1.15 20.68 5.66
CA THR A 637 -1.20 22.12 5.36
C THR A 637 -1.08 22.93 6.65
N VAL A 638 -0.18 23.91 6.66
CA VAL A 638 0.07 24.80 7.81
C VAL A 638 -0.51 26.19 7.54
N SER A 639 -1.39 26.64 8.42
CA SER A 639 -1.93 28.00 8.38
C SER A 639 -0.94 29.05 8.88
N GLN A 640 -1.17 30.32 8.54
CA GLN A 640 -0.39 31.46 9.06
C GLN A 640 -0.42 31.59 10.60
N THR A 641 -1.32 30.90 11.28
CA THR A 641 -1.47 30.86 12.74
C THR A 641 -0.91 29.58 13.39
N GLY A 642 -0.29 28.67 12.62
CA GLY A 642 0.22 27.39 13.14
C GLY A 642 -0.84 26.32 13.39
N GLU A 643 -2.10 26.56 13.01
CA GLU A 643 -3.11 25.50 12.92
C GLU A 643 -2.71 24.54 11.79
N LEU A 644 -2.61 23.25 12.14
CA LEU A 644 -2.27 22.13 11.26
C LEU A 644 -3.55 21.47 10.74
N LYS A 645 -3.61 21.23 9.43
CA LYS A 645 -4.69 20.46 8.80
C LYS A 645 -4.11 19.40 7.87
N VAL A 646 -4.30 18.13 8.22
CA VAL A 646 -3.96 16.98 7.36
C VAL A 646 -4.65 17.14 6.00
N LEU A 647 -3.85 17.07 4.94
CA LEU A 647 -4.26 17.14 3.54
C LEU A 647 -4.53 15.74 2.99
N THR A 648 -3.57 14.83 3.18
CA THR A 648 -3.71 13.39 2.93
C THR A 648 -2.69 12.60 3.76
N THR A 649 -2.96 11.33 4.03
CA THR A 649 -1.97 10.36 4.48
C THR A 649 -1.32 9.68 3.27
N LEU A 650 -0.02 9.38 3.34
CA LEU A 650 0.65 8.50 2.38
C LEU A 650 0.24 7.03 2.60
N PRO A 651 0.40 6.15 1.59
CA PRO A 651 0.15 4.72 1.76
C PRO A 651 1.13 4.10 2.76
N ASP A 652 0.62 3.37 3.76
CA ASP A 652 1.44 2.49 4.61
C ASP A 652 1.79 1.20 3.84
N ASP A 653 2.82 1.30 3.02
CA ASP A 653 3.31 0.19 2.23
C ASP A 653 4.21 -0.73 3.07
N ASN A 654 3.59 -1.81 3.57
CA ASN A 654 4.17 -2.95 4.31
C ASN A 654 4.30 -2.77 5.84
N GLY A 655 3.69 -1.76 6.45
CA GLY A 655 3.43 -1.72 7.91
C GLY A 655 4.57 -1.20 8.79
N TYR A 656 5.74 -0.91 8.21
CA TYR A 656 6.86 -0.22 8.86
C TYR A 656 7.79 0.40 7.79
N ASN A 657 7.80 1.73 7.64
CA ASN A 657 8.94 2.49 7.07
C ASN A 657 8.78 4.02 7.19
N LEU A 658 8.81 4.56 8.41
CA LEU A 658 8.77 6.01 8.72
C LEU A 658 10.04 6.79 8.30
N GLN A 659 10.78 6.31 7.29
CA GLN A 659 12.03 6.90 6.78
C GLN A 659 12.20 6.69 5.25
N GLN A 660 11.14 6.28 4.55
CA GLN A 660 11.15 6.07 3.11
C GLN A 660 10.81 7.31 2.30
N ALA A 661 10.24 8.36 2.91
CA ALA A 661 10.36 9.70 2.38
C ALA A 661 11.83 10.15 2.33
N ASP A 662 12.29 10.46 1.11
CA ASP A 662 13.36 11.41 0.92
C ASP A 662 12.79 12.85 0.93
N ALA A 663 13.53 13.83 0.44
CA ALA A 663 13.13 15.22 0.61
C ALA A 663 11.95 15.63 -0.30
N ALA A 664 11.03 16.43 0.23
CA ALA A 664 9.85 16.94 -0.46
C ALA A 664 10.04 18.36 -0.99
N ALA A 665 9.29 18.72 -2.04
CA ALA A 665 9.25 20.05 -2.62
C ALA A 665 7.85 20.39 -3.15
N MET A 666 7.59 21.65 -3.50
CA MET A 666 6.30 22.10 -4.02
C MET A 666 6.50 22.80 -5.38
N ASP A 667 5.66 22.48 -6.36
CA ASP A 667 5.74 23.06 -7.70
C ASP A 667 5.02 24.42 -7.78
N HIS A 668 5.18 25.11 -8.91
CA HIS A 668 4.59 26.44 -9.12
C HIS A 668 3.05 26.48 -9.17
N ALA A 669 2.37 25.32 -9.21
CA ALA A 669 0.92 25.23 -9.13
C ALA A 669 0.41 24.99 -7.69
N GLY A 670 1.33 24.72 -6.75
CA GLY A 670 0.98 24.29 -5.39
C GLY A 670 0.67 22.80 -5.31
N THR A 671 1.25 22.00 -6.20
CA THR A 671 1.31 20.54 -6.06
C THR A 671 2.52 20.21 -5.21
N ASP A 672 2.34 19.40 -4.17
CA ASP A 672 3.43 18.87 -3.37
C ASP A 672 4.01 17.62 -4.04
N TRP A 673 5.32 17.41 -3.94
CA TRP A 673 6.02 16.28 -4.55
C TRP A 673 6.99 15.68 -3.53
N VAL A 674 6.79 14.43 -3.18
CA VAL A 674 7.72 13.62 -2.36
C VAL A 674 8.24 12.46 -3.18
N MET A 675 9.46 12.01 -2.89
CA MET A 675 10.03 10.79 -3.42
C MET A 675 10.02 9.69 -2.37
N LEU A 676 9.49 8.52 -2.75
CA LEU A 676 9.53 7.30 -1.96
C LEU A 676 10.34 6.20 -2.67
N LYS A 677 10.90 5.28 -1.88
CA LYS A 677 11.57 4.05 -2.34
C LYS A 677 10.75 2.86 -1.84
N GLY A 678 10.31 1.94 -2.71
CA GLY A 678 9.45 0.81 -2.31
C GLY A 678 8.64 0.17 -3.45
N THR A 679 7.47 -0.41 -3.12
CA THR A 679 6.61 -1.17 -4.07
C THR A 679 5.27 -0.49 -4.42
N ALA A 680 4.99 0.71 -3.88
CA ALA A 680 3.79 1.52 -4.16
C ALA A 680 2.47 0.72 -4.06
N GLY A 681 2.25 0.03 -2.95
CA GLY A 681 1.11 -0.86 -2.73
C GLY A 681 1.08 -2.06 -3.67
N GLY A 682 2.25 -2.58 -4.05
CA GLY A 682 2.39 -3.63 -5.06
C GLY A 682 1.97 -3.21 -6.47
N LYS A 683 1.90 -1.90 -6.76
CA LYS A 683 1.67 -1.38 -8.13
C LYS A 683 2.96 -1.32 -8.94
N VAL A 684 4.12 -1.31 -8.27
CA VAL A 684 5.44 -1.26 -8.92
C VAL A 684 6.29 -2.43 -8.42
N HIS A 685 7.02 -3.07 -9.33
CA HIS A 685 8.12 -3.94 -8.91
C HIS A 685 9.19 -3.06 -8.26
N GLU A 686 9.54 -3.39 -7.01
CA GLU A 686 10.61 -2.83 -6.16
C GLU A 686 11.49 -1.75 -6.82
N GLY A 687 11.20 -0.48 -6.52
CA GLY A 687 11.81 0.64 -7.24
C GLY A 687 11.67 1.99 -6.55
N GLN A 688 11.73 3.04 -7.37
CA GLN A 688 11.66 4.44 -6.95
C GLN A 688 10.41 5.08 -7.57
N TYR A 689 9.73 5.95 -6.83
CA TYR A 689 8.56 6.63 -7.33
C TYR A 689 8.39 8.00 -6.68
N TYR A 690 7.83 8.94 -7.44
CA TYR A 690 7.35 10.20 -6.87
C TYR A 690 5.85 10.08 -6.58
N ILE A 691 5.41 10.67 -5.48
CA ILE A 691 3.99 10.99 -5.26
C ILE A 691 3.82 12.49 -5.41
N ALA A 692 2.91 12.88 -6.30
CA ALA A 692 2.36 14.23 -6.34
C ALA A 692 1.08 14.28 -5.49
N VAL A 693 0.95 15.30 -4.66
CA VAL A 693 -0.26 15.60 -3.89
C VAL A 693 -0.81 16.95 -4.32
N GLY A 694 -2.04 16.98 -4.82
CA GLY A 694 -2.76 18.21 -5.13
C GLY A 694 -3.20 18.94 -3.87
N SER A 695 -3.40 20.26 -3.95
CA SER A 695 -3.91 21.09 -2.85
C SER A 695 -5.31 20.71 -2.31
N ASP A 696 -5.99 19.75 -2.94
CA ASP A 696 -7.24 19.11 -2.52
C ASP A 696 -7.04 17.75 -1.80
N GLY A 697 -5.82 17.22 -1.79
CA GLY A 697 -5.44 15.91 -1.24
C GLY A 697 -5.42 14.76 -2.27
N HIS A 698 -5.67 15.02 -3.56
CA HIS A 698 -5.56 13.99 -4.59
C HIS A 698 -4.11 13.54 -4.78
N GLN A 699 -3.87 12.22 -4.86
CA GLN A 699 -2.54 11.63 -5.06
C GLN A 699 -2.37 11.04 -6.46
N SER A 700 -1.24 11.33 -7.09
CA SER A 700 -0.77 10.68 -8.33
C SER A 700 0.60 10.06 -8.10
N ILE A 701 0.82 8.81 -8.57
CA ILE A 701 2.04 8.04 -8.32
C ILE A 701 2.79 7.85 -9.64
N TYR A 702 4.08 8.23 -9.66
CA TYR A 702 4.92 8.20 -10.87
C TYR A 702 6.13 7.28 -10.66
N PRO A 703 6.03 5.98 -11.01
CA PRO A 703 7.16 5.07 -10.97
C PRO A 703 8.26 5.46 -11.95
N PHE A 704 9.50 5.27 -11.53
CA PHE A 704 10.68 5.42 -12.38
C PHE A 704 11.78 4.43 -12.03
N THR A 705 12.78 4.33 -12.90
CA THR A 705 13.99 3.54 -12.66
C THR A 705 15.16 4.29 -13.26
N ALA A 706 16.14 4.62 -12.44
CA ALA A 706 17.37 5.28 -12.85
C ALA A 706 18.51 4.26 -12.92
N THR A 707 19.31 4.30 -14.00
CA THR A 707 20.38 3.32 -14.23
C THR A 707 21.64 4.02 -14.75
N GLY A 708 22.71 3.93 -13.98
CA GLY A 708 23.97 4.65 -14.19
C GLY A 708 24.89 4.00 -15.21
N GLY A 709 26.08 4.58 -15.37
CA GLY A 709 27.11 4.29 -16.37
C GLY A 709 27.83 2.93 -16.26
N LYS A 710 27.11 1.87 -15.87
CA LYS A 710 27.50 0.44 -15.84
C LYS A 710 26.30 -0.53 -15.84
N GLY A 711 25.05 -0.04 -15.83
CA GLY A 711 23.89 -0.88 -15.51
C GLY A 711 23.58 -0.96 -14.00
N LEU A 712 24.25 -0.15 -13.18
CA LEU A 712 23.99 -0.06 -11.74
C LEU A 712 22.72 0.78 -11.48
N PRO A 713 21.86 0.42 -10.52
CA PRO A 713 20.77 1.29 -10.07
C PRO A 713 21.34 2.61 -9.53
N VAL A 714 20.83 3.74 -10.02
CA VAL A 714 21.12 5.05 -9.44
C VAL A 714 20.10 5.31 -8.33
N SER A 715 20.58 5.63 -7.14
CA SER A 715 19.76 6.03 -6.00
C SER A 715 19.81 7.55 -5.84
N PRO A 716 18.69 8.27 -5.93
CA PRO A 716 18.61 9.67 -5.51
C PRO A 716 18.99 9.86 -4.04
N ASP A 717 19.69 10.96 -3.80
CA ASP A 717 20.12 11.40 -2.47
C ASP A 717 18.94 12.00 -1.68
N LYS A 718 19.13 12.21 -0.38
CA LYS A 718 18.12 12.83 0.51
C LYS A 718 18.02 14.36 0.35
N THR A 719 18.40 14.91 -0.80
CA THR A 719 18.38 16.36 -1.09
C THR A 719 17.03 16.80 -1.67
N ALA A 720 16.58 18.01 -1.30
CA ALA A 720 15.30 18.55 -1.76
C ALA A 720 15.28 18.70 -3.29
N PRO A 721 14.31 18.10 -4.00
CA PRO A 721 14.26 18.19 -5.45
C PRO A 721 13.82 19.59 -5.91
N VAL A 722 14.45 20.08 -6.97
CA VAL A 722 14.02 21.31 -7.65
C VAL A 722 13.01 20.99 -8.72
N ILE A 723 11.90 21.73 -8.77
CA ILE A 723 10.85 21.52 -9.76
C ILE A 723 10.90 22.62 -10.82
N THR A 724 11.05 22.20 -12.07
CA THR A 724 11.14 23.08 -13.24
C THR A 724 9.75 23.45 -13.78
N SER A 725 9.66 24.53 -14.58
CA SER A 725 8.38 25.07 -15.05
C SER A 725 7.54 24.12 -15.92
N ASP A 726 8.18 23.17 -16.59
CA ASP A 726 7.55 22.11 -17.39
C ASP A 726 7.18 20.87 -16.54
N GLY A 727 7.68 20.78 -15.30
CA GLY A 727 7.37 19.73 -14.34
C GLY A 727 8.49 18.73 -14.08
N GLY A 728 9.68 18.91 -14.66
CA GLY A 728 10.84 18.05 -14.36
C GLY A 728 11.27 18.22 -12.90
N LEU A 729 11.41 17.11 -12.19
CA LEU A 729 11.93 17.00 -10.83
C LEU A 729 13.44 16.72 -10.90
N TRP A 730 14.25 17.60 -10.31
CA TRP A 730 15.70 17.56 -10.39
C TRP A 730 16.31 17.33 -9.01
N THR A 731 17.08 16.25 -8.85
CA THR A 731 17.79 15.96 -7.58
C THR A 731 19.19 15.41 -7.86
N THR A 732 20.05 15.39 -6.83
CA THR A 732 21.34 14.69 -6.89
C THR A 732 21.13 13.20 -6.65
N ALA A 733 21.97 12.37 -7.23
CA ALA A 733 21.87 10.92 -7.14
C ALA A 733 23.23 10.23 -7.25
N SER A 734 23.31 8.97 -6.83
CA SER A 734 24.55 8.17 -6.84
C SER A 734 24.28 6.70 -7.18
N ASP A 735 25.16 6.08 -7.96
CA ASP A 735 25.21 4.62 -8.15
C ASP A 735 26.23 3.94 -7.21
N GLY A 736 26.75 4.67 -6.22
CA GLY A 736 27.84 4.21 -5.35
C GLY A 736 29.21 4.16 -6.05
N GLN A 737 29.33 4.67 -7.28
CA GLN A 737 30.59 4.81 -8.03
C GLN A 737 30.84 6.25 -8.47
N GLY A 738 29.81 7.06 -8.68
CA GLY A 738 29.92 8.50 -8.92
C GLY A 738 28.59 9.24 -8.74
N PRO A 739 28.64 10.58 -8.60
CA PRO A 739 27.44 11.41 -8.53
C PRO A 739 26.83 11.68 -9.92
N TYR A 740 25.52 11.92 -9.91
CA TYR A 740 24.70 12.29 -11.05
C TYR A 740 23.79 13.46 -10.65
N LEU A 741 23.48 14.34 -11.61
CA LEU A 741 22.25 15.13 -11.55
C LEU A 741 21.17 14.34 -12.29
N MET A 742 20.06 14.04 -11.61
CA MET A 742 18.95 13.27 -12.15
C MET A 742 17.74 14.17 -12.37
N GLU A 743 17.18 14.10 -13.57
CA GLU A 743 15.84 14.61 -13.90
C GLU A 743 14.87 13.41 -13.96
N VAL A 744 13.71 13.55 -13.32
CA VAL A 744 12.55 12.70 -13.57
C VAL A 744 11.40 13.60 -14.02
N LEU A 745 10.89 13.37 -15.23
CA LEU A 745 9.77 14.10 -15.80
C LEU A 745 8.50 13.25 -15.68
N PRO A 746 7.52 13.63 -14.84
CA PRO A 746 6.23 12.96 -14.74
C PRO A 746 5.50 12.98 -16.08
N LYS A 747 4.71 11.95 -16.35
CA LYS A 747 3.84 11.92 -17.52
C LYS A 747 2.57 12.73 -17.18
N ARG A 748 2.37 13.84 -17.91
CA ARG A 748 1.29 14.83 -17.74
C ARG A 748 0.32 14.78 -18.92
#